data_AF-A0A381X2C2-F1
#
_entry.id   AF-A0A381X2C2-F1
#
_cell.length_a   1.000
_cell.length_b   1.000
_cell.length_c   1.000
_cell.angle_alpha   90.00
_cell.angle_beta   90.00
_cell.angle_gamma   90.00
#
_symmetry.space_group_name_H-M   'P 1'
#
loop_
_entity.id
_entity.type
_entity.pdbx_description
1 polymer ?
#
loop_
_entity_poly.entity_id
_entity_poly.type
_entity_poly.pdbx_seq_one_letter_code
_entity_poly.pdbx_strand_id
1 'polypeptide(L)'
;VKFQGPTVVSAAIFLVAACGGGGGSSGGSPQSVDSESPNIIFFLSDDQRSDQFGAAGHSTLNTPTIDALATEGTRFTNAFVTTAICAASRATILTGLVERSHRFTFGTPPIERRHTNLSYPALLRDAGYRTGFVGKFGVEVEAGAVQTMFDVFEPLDRNPYFRIQPDGTIRHVSEITADKAVQFLQMHDRSQPFALSLSFNAPHAEDIDHENHYPWPAMVERLYEDVDITSPPLSADDIFDAQPDFLKTSLNRQRWFWRWDTPEKYDRNIRAYYRMISGIDQAMGRVLDELERLDLDNNTVVIFSSDNGVYLGSRDFAGKWSHYEESLRVPLIIRDPRRGTRTHDHTVDDMALNLDIPATILDIAGIKQPASYQGRSLFPFTTGVEVQDWRTEFFIEHLMEFGDNIPKYEGVRNERMVYARYFEQDPVYEFLHDLHRDPDQLENLVTDPAYQETLHDFRTRTDTWVAATGGPYDREEFQARPRPASSEPPNLLLIIGDDQSWTDFGFMGHPTIETPNLDALADAGAVFTRGYVPTALCRPSLATLATGLYAHTHGITGNDPTIPDISIDLDYLDDPLYRAVNQRVIAHIDNVPTLPQLLGNGGYTSFQSGKWWEGDYARGGFDAGMTHGDPNRSGRHGDEGLTIGREGLQPIFDFIESVNDQPFFVWYAPFLPHTPHNPPARLLDKYRSPGRPIEIARYYAMCEWFDETVGALLDHLEAQGLAENTLVAFITDNGWIQATPDADLPEGWNQKFAPQSKQSPFEAGTRTPIVLRWPGVIEPDRYDMPISSVDLAPTLLAAADLKTSTPMAAPTPMPGIDLFRIIVDGEPQVRDVIFGEAFAHDIADINDPVASLLYRWAIEGRFKLLVPHEGVLGRYALVHAASPRTPQLFDLLADPHETTNLADQYPKVVEHLSWRIHHWWSAER
;
A
#
# COMPACT_ATOMS: atom_id res chain seq x y z
N VAL A 1 24.34 52.12 -55.31
CA VAL A 1 23.61 51.25 -56.25
C VAL A 1 23.05 50.08 -55.45
N LYS A 2 21.73 49.91 -55.53
CA LYS A 2 20.85 48.79 -55.10
C LYS A 2 21.46 47.38 -55.31
N PHE A 3 21.07 46.25 -54.70
CA PHE A 3 19.93 45.81 -53.86
C PHE A 3 20.26 44.42 -53.22
N GLN A 4 19.67 44.15 -52.05
CA GLN A 4 19.07 42.90 -51.52
C GLN A 4 19.83 41.55 -51.45
N GLY A 5 19.75 40.93 -50.26
CA GLY A 5 20.26 39.60 -49.92
C GLY A 5 19.30 38.43 -50.22
N PRO A 6 19.71 37.19 -49.90
CA PRO A 6 18.96 36.00 -50.27
C PRO A 6 18.08 35.44 -49.14
N THR A 7 16.88 35.03 -49.54
CA THR A 7 15.90 34.21 -48.86
C THR A 7 16.44 32.78 -48.63
N VAL A 8 16.29 32.23 -47.43
CA VAL A 8 16.42 30.78 -47.18
C VAL A 8 15.02 30.21 -46.97
N VAL A 9 14.65 29.27 -47.84
CA VAL A 9 13.44 28.46 -47.77
C VAL A 9 13.77 27.24 -46.91
N SER A 10 13.12 27.09 -45.76
CA SER A 10 13.14 25.84 -44.98
C SER A 10 12.19 24.84 -45.62
N ALA A 11 12.74 23.75 -46.15
CA ALA A 11 12.00 22.59 -46.62
C ALA A 11 11.68 21.67 -45.43
N ALA A 12 10.41 21.32 -45.30
CA ALA A 12 9.92 20.28 -44.40
C ALA A 12 10.44 18.91 -44.82
N ILE A 13 11.03 18.17 -43.87
CA ILE A 13 11.31 16.75 -44.00
C ILE A 13 10.32 16.02 -43.07
N PHE A 14 9.42 15.27 -43.69
CA PHE A 14 8.64 14.22 -43.05
C PHE A 14 9.59 13.12 -42.58
N LEU A 15 9.62 12.84 -41.28
CA LEU A 15 10.11 11.56 -40.76
C LEU A 15 8.91 10.73 -40.30
N VAL A 16 8.62 9.68 -41.05
CA VAL A 16 7.72 8.60 -40.66
C VAL A 16 8.47 7.72 -39.65
N ALA A 17 8.10 7.77 -38.38
CA ALA A 17 8.57 6.82 -37.37
C ALA A 17 7.67 5.57 -37.45
N ALA A 18 8.26 4.46 -37.89
CA ALA A 18 7.62 3.16 -37.88
C ALA A 18 7.59 2.60 -36.46
N CYS A 19 6.42 2.12 -36.04
CA CYS A 19 6.19 1.39 -34.80
C CYS A 19 7.01 0.09 -34.77
N GLY A 20 7.81 -0.08 -33.71
CA GLY A 20 8.36 -1.37 -33.27
C GLY A 20 8.02 -1.53 -31.80
N GLY A 21 7.21 -2.54 -31.48
CA GLY A 21 6.74 -2.82 -30.13
C GLY A 21 7.85 -3.23 -29.17
N GLY A 22 7.76 -2.69 -27.95
CA GLY A 22 8.60 -3.00 -26.81
C GLY A 22 8.01 -2.33 -25.58
N GLY A 23 7.07 -3.01 -24.93
CA GLY A 23 6.52 -2.58 -23.64
C GLY A 23 7.59 -2.72 -22.57
N GLY A 24 8.16 -1.59 -22.15
CA GLY A 24 8.95 -1.49 -20.94
C GLY A 24 8.06 -0.97 -19.81
N SER A 25 7.66 -1.85 -18.90
CA SER A 25 7.09 -1.47 -17.61
C SER A 25 8.24 -1.06 -16.68
N SER A 26 8.47 0.25 -16.55
CA SER A 26 9.36 0.80 -15.54
C SER A 26 8.71 0.67 -14.16
N GLY A 27 9.19 -0.27 -13.34
CA GLY A 27 8.93 -0.31 -11.91
C GLY A 27 9.63 0.86 -11.23
N GLY A 28 8.88 1.92 -10.91
CA GLY A 28 9.38 3.10 -10.20
C GLY A 28 9.22 2.96 -8.68
N SER A 29 10.29 3.26 -7.95
CA SER A 29 10.31 3.62 -6.52
C SER A 29 9.41 4.83 -6.25
N PRO A 30 8.92 5.07 -5.01
CA PRO A 30 8.25 6.32 -4.67
C PRO A 30 9.23 7.48 -4.85
N GLN A 31 8.95 8.34 -5.84
CA GLN A 31 9.75 9.52 -6.14
C GLN A 31 9.50 10.59 -5.07
N SER A 32 10.54 11.05 -4.39
CA SER A 32 10.48 12.35 -3.70
C SER A 32 10.17 13.41 -4.75
N VAL A 33 9.07 14.14 -4.59
CA VAL A 33 8.63 15.10 -5.60
C VAL A 33 9.57 16.32 -5.68
N ASP A 34 9.84 16.76 -6.90
CA ASP A 34 10.63 17.97 -7.19
C ASP A 34 9.77 19.23 -6.96
N SER A 35 10.40 20.41 -6.81
CA SER A 35 9.70 21.70 -6.77
C SER A 35 8.90 22.00 -8.06
N GLU A 36 9.19 21.29 -9.14
CA GLU A 36 8.46 21.35 -10.42
C GLU A 36 7.20 20.47 -10.44
N SER A 37 6.94 19.67 -9.40
CA SER A 37 5.72 18.88 -9.29
C SER A 37 4.46 19.78 -9.24
N PRO A 38 3.32 19.31 -9.78
CA PRO A 38 2.11 20.12 -9.81
C PRO A 38 1.56 20.36 -8.41
N ASN A 39 1.00 21.54 -8.23
CA ASN A 39 0.08 21.79 -7.12
C ASN A 39 -1.29 21.16 -7.44
N ILE A 40 -2.03 20.80 -6.40
CA ILE A 40 -3.34 20.16 -6.54
C ILE A 40 -4.36 20.89 -5.67
N ILE A 41 -5.49 21.31 -6.26
CA ILE A 41 -6.68 21.70 -5.52
C ILE A 41 -7.81 20.73 -5.84
N PHE A 42 -8.42 20.18 -4.79
CA PHE A 42 -9.61 19.34 -4.90
C PHE A 42 -10.80 20.02 -4.24
N PHE A 43 -11.75 20.49 -5.05
CA PHE A 43 -13.03 21.02 -4.60
C PHE A 43 -14.08 19.91 -4.55
N LEU A 44 -14.78 19.82 -3.41
CA LEU A 44 -15.85 18.85 -3.19
C LEU A 44 -17.09 19.56 -2.65
N SER A 45 -18.19 19.52 -3.41
CA SER A 45 -19.52 19.95 -2.94
C SER A 45 -20.23 18.83 -2.16
N ASP A 46 -21.32 19.18 -1.47
CA ASP A 46 -22.17 18.23 -0.74
C ASP A 46 -23.60 18.29 -1.29
N ASP A 47 -24.15 17.17 -1.76
CA ASP A 47 -25.48 17.08 -2.41
C ASP A 47 -25.64 17.84 -3.74
N GLN A 48 -24.63 17.83 -4.62
CA GLN A 48 -24.74 18.35 -5.99
C GLN A 48 -24.87 17.22 -7.03
N ARG A 49 -26.02 17.13 -7.70
CA ARG A 49 -26.28 16.15 -8.75
C ARG A 49 -25.55 16.52 -10.06
N SER A 50 -25.19 15.51 -10.86
CA SER A 50 -24.39 15.65 -12.11
C SER A 50 -24.92 16.63 -13.16
N ASP A 51 -26.20 17.02 -13.09
CA ASP A 51 -26.85 17.94 -14.02
C ASP A 51 -27.04 19.36 -13.44
N GLN A 52 -26.53 19.65 -12.24
CA GLN A 52 -26.74 20.92 -11.53
C GLN A 52 -25.59 21.91 -11.75
N PHE A 53 -25.29 22.25 -13.02
CA PHE A 53 -24.39 23.34 -13.45
C PHE A 53 -24.56 23.64 -14.95
N GLY A 54 -24.15 24.83 -15.40
CA GLY A 54 -24.39 25.35 -16.75
C GLY A 54 -23.78 24.49 -17.87
N ALA A 55 -22.52 24.07 -17.73
CA ALA A 55 -21.83 23.22 -18.71
C ALA A 55 -22.41 21.79 -18.80
N ALA A 56 -23.28 21.38 -17.86
CA ALA A 56 -24.10 20.17 -17.98
C ALA A 56 -25.42 20.38 -18.73
N GLY A 57 -25.68 21.58 -19.24
CA GLY A 57 -26.90 21.93 -19.96
C GLY A 57 -28.02 22.48 -19.07
N HIS A 58 -27.74 22.77 -17.80
CA HIS A 58 -28.73 23.38 -16.91
C HIS A 58 -29.04 24.80 -17.38
N SER A 59 -30.30 25.06 -17.74
CA SER A 59 -30.71 26.32 -18.40
C SER A 59 -30.78 27.54 -17.49
N THR A 60 -31.02 27.31 -16.19
CA THR A 60 -31.27 28.40 -15.22
C THR A 60 -30.07 28.72 -14.32
N LEU A 61 -29.25 27.73 -13.98
CA LEU A 61 -28.25 27.83 -12.92
C LEU A 61 -27.01 28.59 -13.39
N ASN A 62 -26.51 29.51 -12.56
CA ASN A 62 -25.39 30.39 -12.86
C ASN A 62 -24.12 29.90 -12.14
N THR A 63 -23.27 29.18 -12.84
CA THR A 63 -22.03 28.56 -12.34
C THR A 63 -20.82 28.87 -13.21
N PRO A 64 -20.48 30.15 -13.42
CA PRO A 64 -19.46 30.55 -14.38
C PRO A 64 -18.07 29.95 -14.08
N THR A 65 -17.75 29.71 -12.81
CA THR A 65 -16.46 29.13 -12.41
C THR A 65 -16.40 27.65 -12.77
N ILE A 66 -17.41 26.87 -12.39
CA ILE A 66 -17.50 25.45 -12.72
C ILE A 66 -17.59 25.26 -14.23
N ASP A 67 -18.33 26.13 -14.93
CA ASP A 67 -18.46 26.10 -16.39
C ASP A 67 -17.11 26.37 -17.07
N ALA A 68 -16.34 27.35 -16.58
CA ALA A 68 -14.98 27.61 -17.07
C ALA A 68 -14.04 26.41 -16.81
N LEU A 69 -14.11 25.78 -15.63
CA LEU A 69 -13.35 24.55 -15.36
C LEU A 69 -13.70 23.44 -16.34
N ALA A 70 -14.99 23.29 -16.70
CA ALA A 70 -15.44 22.28 -17.66
C ALA A 70 -14.94 22.57 -19.08
N THR A 71 -14.98 23.82 -19.51
CA THR A 71 -14.52 24.24 -20.86
C THR A 71 -13.01 24.18 -21.01
N GLU A 72 -12.25 24.54 -19.96
CA GLU A 72 -10.78 24.49 -19.98
C GLU A 72 -10.21 23.09 -19.69
N GLY A 73 -11.00 22.24 -19.03
CA GLY A 73 -10.60 20.93 -18.54
C GLY A 73 -11.23 19.76 -19.30
N THR A 74 -11.39 18.65 -18.57
CA THR A 74 -12.08 17.44 -19.01
C THR A 74 -13.26 17.18 -18.08
N ARG A 75 -14.46 17.10 -18.64
CA ARG A 75 -15.70 16.79 -17.92
C ARG A 75 -16.08 15.33 -18.14
N PHE A 76 -16.29 14.59 -17.07
CA PHE A 76 -16.78 13.20 -17.13
C PHE A 76 -18.31 13.23 -17.06
N THR A 77 -18.98 12.74 -18.10
CA THR A 77 -20.45 12.77 -18.20
C THR A 77 -21.11 11.61 -17.44
N ASN A 78 -20.35 10.53 -17.25
CA ASN A 78 -20.73 9.31 -16.53
C ASN A 78 -19.89 9.16 -15.25
N ALA A 79 -20.04 10.13 -14.33
CA ALA A 79 -19.38 10.10 -13.03
C ALA A 79 -20.35 9.69 -11.90
N PHE A 80 -19.91 8.74 -11.06
CA PHE A 80 -20.74 8.11 -10.03
C PHE A 80 -20.04 8.02 -8.68
N VAL A 81 -20.84 7.85 -7.62
CA VAL A 81 -20.38 7.37 -6.33
C VAL A 81 -20.73 5.90 -6.16
N THR A 82 -19.87 5.12 -5.52
CA THR A 82 -20.18 3.72 -5.18
C THR A 82 -21.19 3.60 -4.05
N THR A 83 -21.25 4.61 -3.18
CA THR A 83 -22.18 4.67 -2.05
C THR A 83 -22.79 6.06 -1.95
N ALA A 84 -24.11 6.15 -2.10
CA ALA A 84 -24.83 7.43 -2.07
C ALA A 84 -25.14 7.89 -0.64
N ILE A 85 -24.09 8.13 0.16
CA ILE A 85 -24.15 8.77 1.47
C ILE A 85 -22.83 9.51 1.75
N CYS A 86 -22.94 10.72 2.29
CA CYS A 86 -21.80 11.61 2.39
C CYS A 86 -20.65 11.06 3.27
N ALA A 87 -20.93 10.34 4.35
CA ALA A 87 -19.89 9.77 5.21
C ALA A 87 -19.08 8.67 4.49
N ALA A 88 -19.76 7.65 3.97
CA ALA A 88 -19.10 6.55 3.26
C ALA A 88 -18.42 7.04 1.98
N SER A 89 -19.07 7.88 1.16
CA SER A 89 -18.46 8.40 -0.06
C SER A 89 -17.21 9.25 0.21
N ARG A 90 -17.19 10.05 1.27
CA ARG A 90 -15.99 10.79 1.67
C ARG A 90 -14.89 9.87 2.18
N ALA A 91 -15.23 8.78 2.86
CA ALA A 91 -14.26 7.74 3.22
C ALA A 91 -13.71 7.03 1.97
N THR A 92 -14.55 6.75 0.97
CA THR A 92 -14.12 6.23 -0.34
C THR A 92 -13.14 7.18 -1.04
N ILE A 93 -13.44 8.47 -1.09
CA ILE A 93 -12.54 9.49 -1.66
C ILE A 93 -11.22 9.59 -0.88
N LEU A 94 -11.27 9.47 0.45
CA LEU A 94 -10.08 9.54 1.29
C LEU A 94 -9.16 8.32 1.09
N THR A 95 -9.75 7.11 1.05
CA THR A 95 -9.03 5.83 1.16
C THR A 95 -8.80 5.12 -0.18
N GLY A 96 -9.57 5.44 -1.22
CA GLY A 96 -9.54 4.70 -2.49
C GLY A 96 -10.26 3.35 -2.44
N LEU A 97 -11.08 3.11 -1.42
CA LEU A 97 -11.76 1.84 -1.13
C LEU A 97 -13.29 2.00 -1.17
N VAL A 98 -14.03 0.91 -1.45
CA VAL A 98 -15.51 0.89 -1.33
C VAL A 98 -15.96 0.80 0.13
N GLU A 99 -17.25 1.07 0.41
CA GLU A 99 -17.80 1.21 1.78
C GLU A 99 -17.46 0.01 2.66
N ARG A 100 -17.60 -1.20 2.11
CA ARG A 100 -17.32 -2.42 2.86
C ARG A 100 -15.85 -2.74 3.07
N SER A 101 -14.97 -2.23 2.22
CA SER A 101 -13.52 -2.45 2.35
C SER A 101 -12.92 -1.53 3.41
N HIS A 102 -13.33 -0.26 3.45
CA HIS A 102 -12.88 0.68 4.51
C HIS A 102 -13.75 0.66 5.78
N ARG A 103 -14.88 -0.08 5.76
CA ARG A 103 -15.78 -0.33 6.90
C ARG A 103 -16.27 0.93 7.63
N PHE A 104 -16.54 2.00 6.88
CA PHE A 104 -16.90 3.29 7.49
C PHE A 104 -18.17 3.89 6.91
N THR A 105 -19.11 4.20 7.79
CA THR A 105 -20.29 5.03 7.54
C THR A 105 -20.78 5.60 8.87
N PHE A 106 -21.91 6.31 8.91
CA PHE A 106 -22.40 6.83 10.18
C PHE A 106 -22.71 5.71 11.18
N GLY A 107 -22.23 5.85 12.42
CA GLY A 107 -22.48 4.90 13.51
C GLY A 107 -21.52 3.71 13.55
N THR A 108 -20.52 3.65 12.68
CA THR A 108 -19.42 2.67 12.74
C THR A 108 -18.23 3.24 13.52
N PRO A 109 -17.26 2.41 13.93
CA PRO A 109 -15.99 2.90 14.45
C PRO A 109 -15.25 3.82 13.46
N PRO A 110 -14.30 4.65 13.94
CA PRO A 110 -13.45 5.46 13.08
C PRO A 110 -12.64 4.61 12.09
N ILE A 111 -12.38 5.17 10.90
CA ILE A 111 -11.56 4.54 9.84
C ILE A 111 -10.21 4.12 10.42
N GLU A 112 -9.84 2.88 10.15
CA GLU A 112 -8.62 2.26 10.67
C GLU A 112 -7.35 2.95 10.14
N ARG A 113 -6.32 2.99 10.98
CA ARG A 113 -5.03 3.60 10.63
C ARG A 113 -4.41 3.05 9.36
N ARG A 114 -4.51 1.74 9.14
CA ARG A 114 -4.04 1.07 7.92
C ARG A 114 -4.59 1.71 6.63
N HIS A 115 -5.84 2.18 6.64
CA HIS A 115 -6.42 2.87 5.48
C HIS A 115 -6.07 4.37 5.45
N THR A 116 -6.00 5.04 6.61
CA THR A 116 -5.68 6.47 6.66
C THR A 116 -4.21 6.77 6.35
N ASN A 117 -3.27 5.88 6.69
CA ASN A 117 -1.86 6.02 6.30
C ASN A 117 -1.62 5.82 4.80
N LEU A 118 -2.49 5.08 4.12
CA LEU A 118 -2.48 4.89 2.67
C LEU A 118 -3.42 5.86 1.95
N SER A 119 -4.04 6.79 2.67
CA SER A 119 -4.89 7.82 2.07
C SER A 119 -4.07 8.76 1.19
N TYR A 120 -4.69 9.32 0.15
CA TYR A 120 -3.98 10.25 -0.74
C TYR A 120 -3.29 11.43 0.00
N PRO A 121 -3.86 12.07 1.06
CA PRO A 121 -3.15 13.13 1.75
C PRO A 121 -1.96 12.63 2.56
N ALA A 122 -2.03 11.43 3.18
CA ALA A 122 -0.88 10.86 3.88
C ALA A 122 0.27 10.57 2.93
N LEU A 123 -0.02 9.96 1.77
CA LEU A 123 0.98 9.61 0.77
C LEU A 123 1.60 10.85 0.10
N LEU A 124 0.79 11.88 -0.19
CA LEU A 124 1.30 13.16 -0.68
C LEU A 124 2.23 13.82 0.33
N ARG A 125 1.83 13.84 1.60
CA ARG A 125 2.63 14.44 2.68
C ARG A 125 3.97 13.72 2.85
N ASP A 126 3.96 12.38 2.83
CA ASP A 126 5.16 11.56 2.89
C ASP A 126 6.10 11.81 1.69
N ALA A 127 5.52 11.99 0.50
CA ALA A 127 6.28 12.33 -0.72
C ALA A 127 6.86 13.75 -0.71
N GLY A 128 6.46 14.60 0.24
CA GLY A 128 6.97 15.97 0.40
C GLY A 128 6.04 17.07 -0.10
N TYR A 129 4.75 16.81 -0.29
CA TYR A 129 3.76 17.89 -0.47
C TYR A 129 3.43 18.57 0.86
N ARG A 130 3.14 19.87 0.80
CA ARG A 130 2.42 20.53 1.89
C ARG A 130 0.93 20.22 1.76
N THR A 131 0.38 19.47 2.69
CA THR A 131 -1.02 19.01 2.59
C THR A 131 -1.96 19.85 3.46
N GLY A 132 -3.09 20.23 2.87
CA GLY A 132 -4.10 21.08 3.50
C GLY A 132 -5.52 20.53 3.34
N PHE A 133 -6.34 20.72 4.37
CA PHE A 133 -7.77 20.43 4.34
C PHE A 133 -8.57 21.57 4.95
N VAL A 134 -9.64 22.00 4.27
CA VAL A 134 -10.57 23.00 4.77
C VAL A 134 -12.01 22.55 4.50
N GLY A 135 -12.87 22.61 5.52
CA GLY A 135 -14.31 22.38 5.36
C GLY A 135 -14.83 21.09 5.98
N LYS A 136 -15.84 20.48 5.37
CA LYS A 136 -16.51 19.28 5.91
C LYS A 136 -15.64 18.04 5.72
N PHE A 137 -15.04 17.53 6.80
CA PHE A 137 -14.29 16.28 6.74
C PHE A 137 -15.23 15.08 6.53
N GLY A 138 -16.33 15.02 7.28
CA GLY A 138 -17.42 14.07 7.07
C GLY A 138 -17.08 12.61 7.39
N VAL A 139 -15.90 12.34 7.94
CA VAL A 139 -15.46 11.03 8.40
C VAL A 139 -14.87 11.12 9.80
N GLU A 140 -14.85 10.00 10.52
CA GLU A 140 -14.10 9.84 11.76
C GLU A 140 -12.87 8.99 11.48
N VAL A 141 -11.72 9.40 12.01
CA VAL A 141 -10.45 8.67 11.91
C VAL A 141 -9.88 8.43 13.29
N GLU A 142 -9.03 7.42 13.41
CA GLU A 142 -8.37 7.15 14.69
C GLU A 142 -7.56 8.33 15.21
N ALA A 143 -7.44 8.41 16.54
CA ALA A 143 -6.69 9.46 17.21
C ALA A 143 -5.25 9.53 16.68
N GLY A 144 -4.80 10.70 16.21
CA GLY A 144 -3.45 10.87 15.66
C GLY A 144 -3.33 10.70 14.14
N ALA A 145 -4.35 10.15 13.46
CA ALA A 145 -4.31 9.94 12.01
C ALA A 145 -4.35 11.24 11.21
N VAL A 146 -5.03 12.28 11.71
CA VAL A 146 -5.08 13.59 11.02
C VAL A 146 -3.68 14.18 10.81
N GLN A 147 -2.79 14.01 11.79
CA GLN A 147 -1.43 14.54 11.78
C GLN A 147 -0.51 13.80 10.79
N THR A 148 -0.87 12.58 10.39
CA THR A 148 -0.14 11.85 9.34
C THR A 148 -0.58 12.30 7.95
N MET A 149 -1.81 12.82 7.81
CA MET A 149 -2.41 13.25 6.54
C MET A 149 -2.19 14.73 6.20
N PHE A 150 -2.30 15.64 7.17
CA PHE A 150 -2.42 17.08 6.90
C PHE A 150 -1.44 17.92 7.72
N ASP A 151 -0.73 18.83 7.06
CA ASP A 151 0.03 19.90 7.73
C ASP A 151 -0.89 21.03 8.23
N VAL A 152 -1.96 21.30 7.48
CA VAL A 152 -3.00 22.26 7.85
C VAL A 152 -4.35 21.58 7.80
N PHE A 153 -5.00 21.44 8.96
CA PHE A 153 -6.32 20.83 9.08
C PHE A 153 -7.30 21.80 9.72
N GLU A 154 -8.23 22.31 8.91
CA GLU A 154 -9.21 23.34 9.29
C GLU A 154 -10.65 22.83 9.05
N PRO A 155 -11.12 21.87 9.87
CA PRO A 155 -12.45 21.31 9.74
C PRO A 155 -13.51 22.38 10.04
N LEU A 156 -14.57 22.41 9.24
CA LEU A 156 -15.67 23.35 9.38
C LEU A 156 -16.98 22.67 8.99
N ASP A 157 -17.78 22.34 10.00
CA ASP A 157 -19.11 21.78 9.82
C ASP A 157 -20.16 22.84 9.56
N ARG A 158 -21.24 22.43 8.89
CA ARG A 158 -22.37 23.29 8.52
C ARG A 158 -23.25 23.78 9.64
N ASN A 159 -23.30 23.16 10.81
CA ASN A 159 -24.37 23.48 11.77
C ASN A 159 -23.89 24.52 12.80
N PRO A 160 -24.44 25.75 12.83
CA PRO A 160 -25.29 26.42 11.83
C PRO A 160 -24.52 26.99 10.60
N TYR A 161 -25.19 27.26 9.48
CA TYR A 161 -24.48 27.66 8.23
C TYR A 161 -23.82 29.04 8.28
N PHE A 162 -24.27 29.88 9.21
CA PHE A 162 -23.71 31.20 9.44
C PHE A 162 -22.88 31.22 10.73
N ARG A 163 -21.72 31.86 10.67
CA ARG A 163 -20.79 32.01 11.78
C ARG A 163 -20.53 33.48 12.05
N ILE A 164 -20.52 33.86 13.32
CA ILE A 164 -20.05 35.17 13.75
C ILE A 164 -18.52 35.13 13.74
N GLN A 165 -17.90 36.00 12.94
CA GLN A 165 -16.45 36.15 12.86
C GLN A 165 -15.93 37.02 14.02
N PRO A 166 -14.61 37.00 14.32
CA PRO A 166 -14.01 37.82 15.38
C PRO A 166 -14.26 39.33 15.24
N ASP A 167 -14.46 39.83 14.02
CA ASP A 167 -14.78 41.23 13.72
C ASP A 167 -16.27 41.60 13.89
N GLY A 168 -17.09 40.62 14.30
CA GLY A 168 -18.54 40.77 14.50
C GLY A 168 -19.38 40.57 13.24
N THR A 169 -18.78 40.31 12.08
CA THR A 169 -19.52 40.01 10.85
C THR A 169 -20.14 38.62 10.89
N ILE A 170 -21.30 38.44 10.25
CA ILE A 170 -21.93 37.14 10.06
C ILE A 170 -21.58 36.66 8.66
N ARG A 171 -20.93 35.51 8.55
CA ARG A 171 -20.43 34.95 7.29
C ARG A 171 -20.94 33.54 7.08
N HIS A 172 -21.22 33.19 5.82
CA HIS A 172 -21.63 31.84 5.44
C HIS A 172 -20.40 30.91 5.44
N VAL A 173 -20.55 29.64 5.84
CA VAL A 173 -19.43 28.68 5.90
C VAL A 173 -18.68 28.54 4.57
N SER A 174 -19.35 28.60 3.42
CA SER A 174 -18.66 28.56 2.10
C SER A 174 -17.70 29.73 1.90
N GLU A 175 -18.04 30.92 2.39
CA GLU A 175 -17.15 32.06 2.29
C GLU A 175 -15.93 31.92 3.21
N ILE A 176 -16.15 31.36 4.41
CA ILE A 176 -15.09 31.10 5.40
C ILE A 176 -14.13 30.02 4.89
N THR A 177 -14.65 28.98 4.24
CA THR A 177 -13.85 27.96 3.56
C THR A 177 -12.93 28.59 2.51
N ALA A 178 -13.45 29.49 1.67
CA ALA A 178 -12.62 30.21 0.70
C ALA A 178 -11.58 31.12 1.37
N ASP A 179 -11.96 31.86 2.43
CA ASP A 179 -11.04 32.73 3.18
C ASP A 179 -9.84 31.94 3.76
N LYS A 180 -10.10 30.76 4.33
CA LYS A 180 -9.06 29.86 4.86
C LYS A 180 -8.17 29.25 3.78
N ALA A 181 -8.74 28.91 2.63
CA ALA A 181 -7.96 28.40 1.50
C ALA A 181 -7.05 29.48 0.89
N VAL A 182 -7.56 30.71 0.72
CA VAL A 182 -6.74 31.87 0.35
C VAL A 182 -5.60 32.07 1.34
N GLN A 183 -5.87 31.95 2.65
CA GLN A 183 -4.83 32.04 3.67
C GLN A 183 -3.78 30.92 3.54
N PHE A 184 -4.19 29.67 3.28
CA PHE A 184 -3.28 28.56 3.04
C PHE A 184 -2.31 28.87 1.89
N LEU A 185 -2.86 29.35 0.76
CA LEU A 185 -2.09 29.72 -0.44
C LEU A 185 -1.12 30.87 -0.16
N GLN A 186 -1.55 31.89 0.57
CA GLN A 186 -0.70 33.04 0.94
C GLN A 186 0.48 32.67 1.85
N MET A 187 0.30 31.64 2.69
CA MET A 187 1.33 31.15 3.61
C MET A 187 2.18 30.03 3.03
N HIS A 188 1.96 29.64 1.78
CA HIS A 188 2.65 28.52 1.15
C HIS A 188 4.06 28.89 0.71
N ASP A 189 5.02 28.02 1.04
CA ASP A 189 6.40 28.11 0.55
C ASP A 189 6.48 27.57 -0.89
N ARG A 190 6.85 28.45 -1.82
CA ARG A 190 6.87 28.15 -3.26
C ARG A 190 7.96 27.17 -3.68
N SER A 191 8.91 26.81 -2.80
CA SER A 191 9.90 25.77 -3.10
C SER A 191 9.38 24.34 -2.95
N GLN A 192 8.14 24.17 -2.51
CA GLN A 192 7.51 22.88 -2.26
C GLN A 192 6.16 22.85 -3.00
N PRO A 193 5.68 21.71 -3.54
CA PRO A 193 4.33 21.62 -4.06
C PRO A 193 3.28 21.53 -2.92
N PHE A 194 2.04 21.91 -3.18
CA PHE A 194 0.93 21.74 -2.24
C PHE A 194 -0.23 20.91 -2.79
N ALA A 195 -0.94 20.26 -1.89
CA ALA A 195 -2.20 19.60 -2.17
C ALA A 195 -3.25 20.04 -1.16
N LEU A 196 -4.31 20.69 -1.65
CA LEU A 196 -5.30 21.35 -0.81
C LEU A 196 -6.71 20.85 -1.16
N SER A 197 -7.34 20.18 -0.20
CA SER A 197 -8.71 19.68 -0.32
C SER A 197 -9.71 20.63 0.35
N LEU A 198 -10.63 21.17 -0.46
CA LEU A 198 -11.69 22.09 -0.06
C LEU A 198 -13.03 21.38 -0.13
N SER A 199 -13.57 21.03 1.03
CA SER A 199 -14.86 20.36 1.14
C SER A 199 -15.96 21.33 1.58
N PHE A 200 -16.77 21.80 0.65
CA PHE A 200 -17.93 22.62 0.97
C PHE A 200 -19.03 21.80 1.64
N ASN A 201 -19.78 22.44 2.54
CA ASN A 201 -20.99 21.86 3.09
C ASN A 201 -22.22 22.11 2.21
N ALA A 202 -22.19 23.18 1.41
CA ALA A 202 -23.26 23.52 0.49
C ALA A 202 -23.15 22.65 -0.79
N PRO A 203 -24.28 22.36 -1.46
CA PRO A 203 -25.65 22.78 -1.14
C PRO A 203 -26.48 21.89 -0.18
N HIS A 204 -25.88 21.05 0.68
CA HIS A 204 -26.63 20.17 1.60
C HIS A 204 -27.67 20.92 2.45
N ALA A 205 -28.89 20.36 2.54
CA ALA A 205 -29.98 20.95 3.32
C ALA A 205 -29.75 20.96 4.84
N GLU A 206 -30.26 21.97 5.53
CA GLU A 206 -30.49 21.98 6.97
C GLU A 206 -31.76 21.18 7.30
N ASP A 207 -31.66 20.25 8.24
CA ASP A 207 -32.78 19.39 8.63
C ASP A 207 -33.40 19.81 9.96
N ILE A 208 -32.75 20.70 10.73
CA ILE A 208 -33.28 21.19 12.00
C ILE A 208 -34.39 22.24 11.78
N ASP A 209 -34.22 23.12 10.79
CA ASP A 209 -35.21 24.12 10.40
C ASP A 209 -35.98 23.61 9.17
N HIS A 210 -37.25 23.24 9.37
CA HIS A 210 -38.14 22.73 8.32
C HIS A 210 -38.73 23.82 7.41
N GLU A 211 -38.31 25.08 7.56
CA GLU A 211 -38.70 26.18 6.68
C GLU A 211 -37.52 26.71 5.86
N ASN A 212 -36.35 26.89 6.48
CA ASN A 212 -35.15 27.44 5.83
C ASN A 212 -34.08 26.37 5.57
N HIS A 213 -34.40 25.40 4.72
CA HIS A 213 -33.51 24.27 4.43
C HIS A 213 -32.20 24.65 3.75
N TYR A 214 -32.16 25.71 2.95
CA TYR A 214 -31.02 26.03 2.10
C TYR A 214 -30.55 27.46 2.36
N PRO A 215 -29.81 27.72 3.45
CA PRO A 215 -29.25 29.04 3.71
C PRO A 215 -28.15 29.36 2.70
N TRP A 216 -28.25 30.49 1.99
CA TRP A 216 -27.28 30.91 0.97
C TRP A 216 -26.48 32.16 1.41
N PRO A 217 -25.29 32.41 0.86
CA PRO A 217 -24.54 33.63 1.17
C PRO A 217 -25.19 34.89 0.59
N ALA A 218 -25.09 36.03 1.28
CA ALA A 218 -25.77 37.28 0.90
C ALA A 218 -25.43 37.79 -0.52
N MET A 219 -24.26 37.42 -1.05
CA MET A 219 -23.80 37.84 -2.39
C MET A 219 -24.64 37.29 -3.55
N VAL A 220 -25.37 36.19 -3.33
CA VAL A 220 -26.22 35.54 -4.33
C VAL A 220 -27.72 35.73 -4.06
N GLU A 221 -28.08 36.54 -3.07
CA GLU A 221 -29.48 36.78 -2.63
C GLU A 221 -30.42 37.06 -3.79
N ARG A 222 -29.99 37.93 -4.72
CA ARG A 222 -30.80 38.41 -5.84
C ARG A 222 -30.80 37.49 -7.06
N LEU A 223 -30.04 36.41 -7.03
CA LEU A 223 -30.07 35.44 -8.13
C LEU A 223 -31.42 34.70 -8.11
N TYR A 224 -31.91 34.38 -9.31
CA TYR A 224 -33.11 33.56 -9.51
C TYR A 224 -34.40 34.16 -8.95
N GLU A 225 -34.53 35.48 -8.79
CA GLU A 225 -35.82 36.10 -8.40
C GLU A 225 -36.85 36.03 -9.55
N ASP A 226 -36.39 36.27 -10.79
CA ASP A 226 -37.25 36.42 -11.98
C ASP A 226 -37.25 35.20 -12.93
N VAL A 227 -36.73 34.05 -12.49
CA VAL A 227 -36.72 32.81 -13.29
C VAL A 227 -37.97 31.98 -13.06
N ASP A 228 -38.45 31.28 -14.08
CA ASP A 228 -39.53 30.31 -13.94
C ASP A 228 -38.93 28.95 -13.55
N ILE A 229 -39.38 28.41 -12.42
CA ILE A 229 -38.92 27.12 -11.92
C ILE A 229 -39.87 26.06 -12.45
N THR A 230 -39.34 25.14 -13.26
CA THR A 230 -40.08 23.98 -13.72
C THR A 230 -40.34 23.00 -12.58
N SER A 231 -41.50 22.33 -12.60
CA SER A 231 -41.79 21.22 -11.70
C SER A 231 -40.68 20.15 -11.71
N PRO A 232 -40.50 19.40 -10.61
CA PRO A 232 -39.48 18.35 -10.57
C PRO A 232 -39.72 17.30 -11.66
N PRO A 233 -38.66 16.76 -12.28
CA PRO A 233 -38.82 15.63 -13.18
C PRO A 233 -39.36 14.41 -12.40
N LEU A 234 -40.02 13.49 -13.08
CA LEU A 234 -40.53 12.24 -12.48
C LEU A 234 -41.48 12.46 -11.27
N SER A 235 -42.31 13.51 -11.32
CA SER A 235 -43.22 13.88 -10.23
C SER A 235 -44.67 13.44 -10.44
N ALA A 236 -44.91 12.46 -11.30
CA ALA A 236 -46.25 11.93 -11.54
C ALA A 236 -46.63 10.92 -10.43
N ASP A 237 -47.89 10.96 -9.97
CA ASP A 237 -48.37 10.13 -8.85
C ASP A 237 -48.12 8.62 -9.08
N ASP A 238 -48.25 8.16 -10.33
CA ASP A 238 -48.05 6.76 -10.71
C ASP A 238 -46.59 6.29 -10.56
N ILE A 239 -45.62 7.20 -10.69
CA ILE A 239 -44.19 6.91 -10.47
C ILE A 239 -43.92 6.64 -8.98
N PHE A 240 -44.51 7.43 -8.09
CA PHE A 240 -44.42 7.18 -6.64
C PHE A 240 -45.19 5.92 -6.24
N ASP A 241 -46.39 5.75 -6.77
CA ASP A 241 -47.24 4.58 -6.50
C ASP A 241 -46.60 3.26 -6.94
N ALA A 242 -45.71 3.29 -7.94
CA ALA A 242 -44.95 2.12 -8.39
C ALA A 242 -43.82 1.71 -7.43
N GLN A 243 -43.38 2.57 -6.50
CA GLN A 243 -42.31 2.24 -5.55
C GLN A 243 -42.77 1.14 -4.56
N PRO A 244 -41.86 0.27 -4.08
CA PRO A 244 -42.16 -0.67 -3.02
C PRO A 244 -42.43 0.04 -1.69
N ASP A 245 -43.17 -0.62 -0.79
CA ASP A 245 -43.65 -0.03 0.46
C ASP A 245 -42.51 0.51 1.34
N PHE A 246 -41.38 -0.18 1.41
CA PHE A 246 -40.23 0.24 2.22
C PHE A 246 -39.58 1.54 1.70
N LEU A 247 -39.66 1.84 0.39
CA LEU A 247 -39.22 3.13 -0.15
C LEU A 247 -40.29 4.22 0.07
N LYS A 248 -41.58 3.87 0.02
CA LYS A 248 -42.69 4.81 0.28
C LYS A 248 -42.72 5.31 1.73
N THR A 249 -42.24 4.52 2.69
CA THR A 249 -42.18 4.90 4.12
C THR A 249 -40.81 5.41 4.57
N SER A 250 -39.82 5.39 3.67
CA SER A 250 -38.44 5.79 3.94
C SER A 250 -38.27 7.25 4.36
N LEU A 251 -37.07 7.58 4.84
CA LEU A 251 -36.67 8.95 5.15
C LEU A 251 -36.71 9.86 3.92
N ASN A 252 -36.55 9.32 2.71
CA ASN A 252 -36.67 10.09 1.47
C ASN A 252 -38.05 10.73 1.34
N ARG A 253 -39.10 9.95 1.61
CA ARG A 253 -40.49 10.43 1.54
C ARG A 253 -40.82 11.38 2.69
N GLN A 254 -40.34 11.09 3.89
CA GLN A 254 -40.54 11.98 5.04
C GLN A 254 -39.94 13.37 4.79
N ARG A 255 -38.71 13.43 4.28
CA ARG A 255 -38.03 14.69 3.92
C ARG A 255 -38.68 15.40 2.74
N TRP A 256 -39.34 14.68 1.84
CA TRP A 256 -40.11 15.31 0.76
C TRP A 256 -41.25 16.18 1.30
N PHE A 257 -41.97 15.73 2.35
CA PHE A 257 -43.00 16.55 2.99
C PHE A 257 -42.45 17.81 3.68
N TRP A 258 -41.17 17.78 4.08
CA TRP A 258 -40.54 18.97 4.65
C TRP A 258 -40.21 19.98 3.54
N ARG A 259 -39.75 19.49 2.37
CA ARG A 259 -39.08 20.32 1.37
C ARG A 259 -39.88 20.61 0.09
N TRP A 260 -40.75 19.71 -0.36
CA TRP A 260 -41.17 19.67 -1.78
C TRP A 260 -42.68 19.46 -2.01
N ASP A 261 -43.47 19.15 -0.98
CA ASP A 261 -44.87 18.69 -1.11
C ASP A 261 -45.88 19.72 -1.62
N THR A 262 -45.50 20.99 -1.74
CA THR A 262 -46.32 22.01 -2.40
C THR A 262 -45.51 22.77 -3.45
N PRO A 263 -46.15 23.30 -4.51
CA PRO A 263 -45.47 24.13 -5.51
C PRO A 263 -44.68 25.29 -4.90
N GLU A 264 -45.21 25.92 -3.85
CA GLU A 264 -44.55 27.04 -3.16
C GLU A 264 -43.31 26.60 -2.40
N LYS A 265 -43.37 25.46 -1.70
CA LYS A 265 -42.19 24.89 -1.03
C LYS A 265 -41.13 24.49 -2.05
N TYR A 266 -41.55 23.84 -3.14
CA TYR A 266 -40.65 23.45 -4.21
C TYR A 266 -39.93 24.65 -4.82
N ASP A 267 -40.69 25.65 -5.28
CA ASP A 267 -40.16 26.87 -5.87
C ASP A 267 -39.18 27.59 -4.92
N ARG A 268 -39.58 27.80 -3.66
CA ARG A 268 -38.74 28.43 -2.64
C ARG A 268 -37.43 27.67 -2.44
N ASN A 269 -37.51 26.37 -2.22
CA ASN A 269 -36.36 25.56 -1.83
C ASN A 269 -35.41 25.29 -2.99
N ILE A 270 -35.90 25.14 -4.23
CA ILE A 270 -35.00 24.92 -5.38
C ILE A 270 -34.28 26.21 -5.77
N ARG A 271 -34.92 27.39 -5.69
CA ARG A 271 -34.23 28.69 -5.84
C ARG A 271 -33.14 28.84 -4.79
N ALA A 272 -33.43 28.48 -3.55
CA ALA A 272 -32.48 28.53 -2.46
C ALA A 272 -31.29 27.57 -2.66
N TYR A 273 -31.55 26.34 -3.10
CA TYR A 273 -30.54 25.35 -3.51
C TYR A 273 -29.64 25.88 -4.63
N TYR A 274 -30.23 26.49 -5.67
CA TYR A 274 -29.48 27.14 -6.76
C TYR A 274 -28.59 28.27 -6.26
N ARG A 275 -29.06 29.09 -5.31
CA ARG A 275 -28.24 30.13 -4.67
C ARG A 275 -27.07 29.52 -3.91
N MET A 276 -27.26 28.43 -3.17
CA MET A 276 -26.15 27.75 -2.49
C MET A 276 -25.08 27.26 -3.46
N ILE A 277 -25.47 26.66 -4.60
CA ILE A 277 -24.53 26.25 -5.65
C ILE A 277 -23.79 27.46 -6.22
N SER A 278 -24.51 28.54 -6.52
CA SER A 278 -23.88 29.78 -7.04
C SER A 278 -22.92 30.41 -6.01
N GLY A 279 -23.22 30.25 -4.72
CA GLY A 279 -22.39 30.72 -3.62
C GLY A 279 -21.07 29.94 -3.51
N ILE A 280 -21.09 28.61 -3.70
CA ILE A 280 -19.85 27.83 -3.77
C ILE A 280 -19.07 28.09 -5.05
N ASP A 281 -19.75 28.30 -6.18
CA ASP A 281 -19.10 28.67 -7.45
C ASP A 281 -18.29 29.97 -7.29
N GLN A 282 -18.89 31.02 -6.70
CA GLN A 282 -18.17 32.27 -6.44
C GLN A 282 -17.05 32.11 -5.39
N ALA A 283 -17.24 31.23 -4.39
CA ALA A 283 -16.19 30.92 -3.42
C ALA A 283 -15.00 30.21 -4.08
N MET A 284 -15.25 29.29 -5.01
CA MET A 284 -14.25 28.65 -5.86
C MET A 284 -13.57 29.65 -6.79
N GLY A 285 -14.30 30.61 -7.35
CA GLY A 285 -13.72 31.68 -8.17
C GLY A 285 -12.66 32.48 -7.40
N ARG A 286 -12.97 32.89 -6.17
CA ARG A 286 -12.00 33.57 -5.26
C ARG A 286 -10.77 32.71 -4.95
N VAL A 287 -11.00 31.41 -4.78
CA VAL A 287 -10.04 30.29 -4.94
C VAL A 287 -8.93 30.53 -5.98
N LEU A 288 -9.41 30.48 -7.21
CA LEU A 288 -8.64 30.44 -8.44
C LEU A 288 -8.04 31.82 -8.76
N ASP A 289 -8.77 32.91 -8.50
CA ASP A 289 -8.26 34.28 -8.64
C ASP A 289 -7.00 34.50 -7.77
N GLU A 290 -6.96 33.89 -6.57
CA GLU A 290 -5.80 33.99 -5.69
C GLU A 290 -4.60 33.17 -6.22
N LEU A 291 -4.85 32.02 -6.86
CA LEU A 291 -3.79 31.27 -7.54
C LEU A 291 -3.16 32.10 -8.65
N GLU A 292 -3.97 32.75 -9.48
CA GLU A 292 -3.49 33.64 -10.56
C GLU A 292 -2.71 34.82 -9.96
N ARG A 293 -3.24 35.45 -8.90
CA ARG A 293 -2.55 36.56 -8.21
C ARG A 293 -1.20 36.15 -7.65
N LEU A 294 -1.06 34.89 -7.24
CA LEU A 294 0.18 34.33 -6.70
C LEU A 294 1.08 33.70 -7.79
N ASP A 295 0.66 33.67 -9.06
CA ASP A 295 1.39 33.02 -10.16
C ASP A 295 1.60 31.51 -9.90
N LEU A 296 0.57 30.86 -9.35
CA LEU A 296 0.53 29.43 -9.08
C LEU A 296 -0.43 28.69 -10.02
N ASP A 297 -1.31 29.41 -10.71
CA ASP A 297 -2.37 28.87 -11.55
C ASP A 297 -1.86 27.98 -12.69
N ASN A 298 -0.76 28.37 -13.34
CA ASN A 298 -0.19 27.63 -14.48
C ASN A 298 0.32 26.21 -14.13
N ASN A 299 0.62 25.95 -12.85
CA ASN A 299 1.11 24.65 -12.36
C ASN A 299 0.11 23.97 -11.39
N THR A 300 -1.12 24.50 -11.26
CA THR A 300 -2.11 23.93 -10.32
C THR A 300 -3.18 23.15 -11.06
N VAL A 301 -3.23 21.85 -10.82
CA VAL A 301 -4.31 20.98 -11.29
C VAL A 301 -5.52 21.14 -10.38
N VAL A 302 -6.70 21.35 -10.97
CA VAL A 302 -7.96 21.55 -10.24
C VAL A 302 -8.91 20.39 -10.53
N ILE A 303 -9.41 19.78 -9.47
CA ILE A 303 -10.42 18.71 -9.53
C ILE A 303 -11.69 19.23 -8.85
N PHE A 304 -12.84 19.06 -9.48
CA PHE A 304 -14.16 19.37 -8.89
C PHE A 304 -15.07 18.14 -8.94
N SER A 305 -15.71 17.82 -7.81
CA SER A 305 -16.71 16.75 -7.71
C SER A 305 -17.75 17.03 -6.61
N SER A 306 -18.70 16.11 -6.43
CA SER A 306 -19.66 16.07 -5.32
C SER A 306 -19.57 14.75 -4.55
N ASP A 307 -19.91 14.75 -3.26
CA ASP A 307 -19.87 13.53 -2.44
C ASP A 307 -21.00 12.53 -2.75
N ASN A 308 -22.11 12.96 -3.32
CA ASN A 308 -23.20 12.10 -3.81
C ASN A 308 -24.20 12.90 -4.66
N GLY A 309 -25.11 12.19 -5.33
CA GLY A 309 -26.28 12.77 -5.99
C GLY A 309 -27.39 13.14 -4.99
N VAL A 310 -28.53 13.62 -5.52
CA VAL A 310 -29.70 14.05 -4.73
C VAL A 310 -30.98 14.05 -5.58
N TYR A 311 -32.14 13.72 -4.98
CA TYR A 311 -33.42 13.60 -5.70
C TYR A 311 -34.07 14.90 -6.16
N LEU A 312 -33.95 15.98 -5.37
CA LEU A 312 -34.55 17.30 -5.66
C LEU A 312 -36.06 17.24 -6.03
N GLY A 313 -36.83 16.40 -5.34
CA GLY A 313 -38.26 16.23 -5.55
C GLY A 313 -38.64 15.15 -6.57
N SER A 314 -37.68 14.64 -7.36
CA SER A 314 -37.92 13.55 -8.31
C SER A 314 -38.42 12.30 -7.58
N ARG A 315 -39.38 11.57 -8.19
CA ARG A 315 -40.03 10.39 -7.59
C ARG A 315 -40.69 10.66 -6.25
N ASP A 316 -41.03 11.93 -5.98
CA ASP A 316 -41.67 12.32 -4.74
C ASP A 316 -40.78 12.05 -3.50
N PHE A 317 -39.46 12.12 -3.73
CA PHE A 317 -38.39 11.89 -2.76
C PHE A 317 -37.52 13.13 -2.54
N ALA A 318 -36.92 13.19 -1.34
CA ALA A 318 -35.80 14.08 -1.00
C ALA A 318 -34.59 13.25 -0.56
N GLY A 319 -33.41 13.85 -0.46
CA GLY A 319 -32.20 13.14 0.01
C GLY A 319 -31.57 12.26 -1.07
N LYS A 320 -31.03 11.10 -0.67
CA LYS A 320 -30.20 10.18 -1.47
C LYS A 320 -30.38 8.72 -0.99
N TRP A 321 -29.34 7.89 -0.90
CA TRP A 321 -29.34 6.53 -0.29
C TRP A 321 -29.87 5.36 -1.13
N SER A 322 -30.10 5.53 -2.43
CA SER A 322 -30.66 4.46 -3.28
C SER A 322 -29.81 4.18 -4.51
N HIS A 323 -30.09 3.06 -5.18
CA HIS A 323 -29.45 2.64 -6.43
C HIS A 323 -29.83 3.48 -7.67
N TYR A 324 -30.81 4.39 -7.57
CA TYR A 324 -31.24 5.23 -8.69
C TYR A 324 -30.17 6.26 -9.11
N GLU A 325 -30.12 6.58 -10.39
CA GLU A 325 -29.13 7.49 -11.00
C GLU A 325 -29.15 8.89 -10.36
N GLU A 326 -30.31 9.39 -9.90
CA GLU A 326 -30.39 10.67 -9.19
C GLU A 326 -29.55 10.71 -7.91
N SER A 327 -29.40 9.55 -7.26
CA SER A 327 -28.65 9.39 -6.00
C SER A 327 -27.17 9.08 -6.23
N LEU A 328 -26.84 8.40 -7.33
CA LEU A 328 -25.48 7.94 -7.64
C LEU A 328 -24.66 8.93 -8.48
N ARG A 329 -25.27 9.68 -9.41
CA ARG A 329 -24.53 10.52 -10.36
C ARG A 329 -24.09 11.85 -9.76
N VAL A 330 -22.81 12.17 -9.96
CA VAL A 330 -22.16 13.41 -9.49
C VAL A 330 -21.47 14.16 -10.63
N PRO A 331 -21.25 15.48 -10.51
CA PRO A 331 -20.33 16.17 -11.40
C PRO A 331 -18.90 15.67 -11.20
N LEU A 332 -18.09 15.61 -12.25
CA LEU A 332 -16.64 15.44 -12.14
C LEU A 332 -15.91 16.17 -13.26
N ILE A 333 -15.00 17.06 -12.88
CA ILE A 333 -14.20 17.87 -13.80
C ILE A 333 -12.74 17.85 -13.34
N ILE A 334 -11.81 17.69 -14.30
CA ILE A 334 -10.37 17.80 -14.07
C ILE A 334 -9.77 18.82 -15.04
N ARG A 335 -9.17 19.89 -14.52
CA ARG A 335 -8.43 20.89 -15.29
C ARG A 335 -6.95 20.79 -14.98
N ASP A 336 -6.13 20.47 -15.98
CA ASP A 336 -4.67 20.50 -15.90
C ASP A 336 -4.09 21.59 -16.83
N PRO A 337 -3.74 22.78 -16.31
CA PRO A 337 -3.27 23.90 -17.13
C PRO A 337 -1.91 23.64 -17.80
N ARG A 338 -1.10 22.70 -17.28
CA ARG A 338 0.24 22.36 -17.81
C ARG A 338 0.16 21.70 -19.18
N ARG A 339 -1.02 21.18 -19.55
CA ARG A 339 -1.29 20.52 -20.83
C ARG A 339 -1.77 21.50 -21.91
N GLY A 340 -1.75 22.80 -21.62
CA GLY A 340 -2.18 23.88 -22.49
C GLY A 340 -3.69 24.16 -22.39
N THR A 341 -4.10 25.37 -22.78
CA THR A 341 -5.51 25.76 -22.84
C THR A 341 -6.21 25.06 -23.99
N ARG A 342 -7.17 24.18 -23.66
CA ARG A 342 -8.12 23.64 -24.63
C ARG A 342 -9.21 24.67 -24.87
N THR A 343 -9.50 24.97 -26.13
CA THR A 343 -10.49 25.99 -26.52
C THR A 343 -11.88 25.41 -26.79
N HIS A 344 -12.13 24.13 -26.46
CA HIS A 344 -13.37 23.40 -26.73
C HIS A 344 -13.69 22.43 -25.59
N ASP A 345 -14.98 22.29 -25.27
CA ASP A 345 -15.50 21.37 -24.26
C ASP A 345 -15.03 19.93 -24.55
N HIS A 346 -14.17 19.39 -23.69
CA HIS A 346 -13.72 18.00 -23.78
C HIS A 346 -14.52 17.14 -22.79
N THR A 347 -15.36 16.26 -23.32
CA THR A 347 -16.16 15.31 -22.53
C THR A 347 -15.62 13.90 -22.66
N VAL A 348 -15.70 13.15 -21.55
CA VAL A 348 -15.38 11.72 -21.49
C VAL A 348 -16.64 11.00 -21.01
N ASP A 349 -17.09 10.04 -21.82
CA ASP A 349 -18.30 9.26 -21.55
C ASP A 349 -18.00 7.93 -20.83
N ASP A 350 -16.73 7.55 -20.70
CA ASP A 350 -16.30 6.42 -19.88
C ASP A 350 -16.68 6.60 -18.41
N MET A 351 -16.93 5.49 -17.70
CA MET A 351 -17.33 5.53 -16.29
C MET A 351 -16.20 6.02 -15.40
N ALA A 352 -16.45 7.12 -14.69
CA ALA A 352 -15.60 7.62 -13.63
C ALA A 352 -16.28 7.44 -12.27
N LEU A 353 -15.52 7.10 -11.24
CA LEU A 353 -16.05 6.85 -9.91
C LEU A 353 -15.36 7.73 -8.87
N ASN A 354 -16.04 8.01 -7.76
CA ASN A 354 -15.44 8.74 -6.63
C ASN A 354 -14.16 8.09 -6.08
N LEU A 355 -14.05 6.76 -6.09
CA LEU A 355 -12.81 6.04 -5.71
C LEU A 355 -11.64 6.23 -6.69
N ASP A 356 -11.87 6.75 -7.89
CA ASP A 356 -10.79 7.07 -8.84
C ASP A 356 -10.07 8.37 -8.51
N ILE A 357 -10.73 9.27 -7.78
CA ILE A 357 -10.20 10.57 -7.40
C ILE A 357 -8.87 10.43 -6.63
N PRO A 358 -8.76 9.63 -5.55
CA PRO A 358 -7.48 9.48 -4.85
C PRO A 358 -6.38 8.89 -5.75
N ALA A 359 -6.69 7.89 -6.57
CA ALA A 359 -5.74 7.32 -7.54
C ALA A 359 -5.24 8.37 -8.55
N THR A 360 -6.15 9.23 -9.02
CA THR A 360 -5.87 10.32 -9.96
C THR A 360 -4.98 11.39 -9.32
N ILE A 361 -5.26 11.76 -8.07
CA ILE A 361 -4.45 12.73 -7.31
C ILE A 361 -3.00 12.24 -7.16
N LEU A 362 -2.81 10.97 -6.80
CA LEU A 362 -1.46 10.37 -6.68
C LEU A 362 -0.75 10.32 -8.04
N ASP A 363 -1.45 9.95 -9.11
CA ASP A 363 -0.87 9.89 -10.46
C ASP A 363 -0.46 11.29 -10.99
N ILE A 364 -1.27 12.33 -10.72
CA ILE A 364 -0.90 13.72 -11.00
C ILE A 364 0.42 14.09 -10.30
N ALA A 365 0.62 13.62 -9.06
CA ALA A 365 1.82 13.85 -8.25
C ALA A 365 3.00 12.93 -8.60
N GLY A 366 2.82 11.94 -9.50
CA GLY A 366 3.85 10.94 -9.80
C GLY A 366 4.10 9.92 -8.68
N ILE A 367 3.14 9.77 -7.76
CA ILE A 367 3.21 8.84 -6.63
C ILE A 367 2.55 7.52 -7.01
N LYS A 368 3.23 6.40 -6.72
CA LYS A 368 2.70 5.06 -6.93
C LYS A 368 1.47 4.82 -6.05
N GLN A 369 0.41 4.29 -6.65
CA GLN A 369 -0.82 3.94 -5.95
C GLN A 369 -0.61 2.69 -5.07
N PRO A 370 -1.18 2.63 -3.85
CA PRO A 370 -1.19 1.41 -3.04
C PRO A 370 -1.87 0.26 -3.77
N ALA A 371 -1.42 -0.97 -3.53
CA ALA A 371 -2.04 -2.16 -4.14
C ALA A 371 -3.48 -2.37 -3.66
N SER A 372 -3.82 -1.87 -2.47
CA SER A 372 -5.15 -1.92 -1.89
C SER A 372 -6.18 -1.02 -2.58
N TYR A 373 -5.76 -0.01 -3.34
CA TYR A 373 -6.70 0.89 -4.02
C TYR A 373 -7.57 0.14 -5.02
N GLN A 374 -8.88 0.38 -4.95
CA GLN A 374 -9.87 -0.24 -5.83
C GLN A 374 -10.26 0.67 -7.01
N GLY A 375 -9.79 1.93 -6.99
CA GLY A 375 -9.97 2.91 -8.05
C GLY A 375 -8.83 2.91 -9.07
N ARG A 376 -9.00 3.61 -10.18
CA ARG A 376 -7.98 3.75 -11.24
C ARG A 376 -7.86 5.22 -11.65
N SER A 377 -6.64 5.66 -11.95
CA SER A 377 -6.40 7.06 -12.34
C SER A 377 -7.18 7.45 -13.60
N LEU A 378 -7.86 8.60 -13.54
CA LEU A 378 -8.53 9.26 -14.65
C LEU A 378 -7.59 10.20 -15.43
N PHE A 379 -6.36 10.39 -14.93
CA PHE A 379 -5.42 11.33 -15.51
C PHE A 379 -5.09 11.06 -17.00
N PRO A 380 -5.01 9.80 -17.49
CA PRO A 380 -4.81 9.52 -18.92
C PRO A 380 -5.87 10.14 -19.84
N PHE A 381 -7.14 10.14 -19.41
CA PHE A 381 -8.25 10.71 -20.19
C PHE A 381 -8.08 12.21 -20.42
N THR A 382 -7.48 12.93 -19.46
CA THR A 382 -7.23 14.37 -19.60
C THR A 382 -6.22 14.70 -20.71
N THR A 383 -5.43 13.71 -21.16
CA THR A 383 -4.52 13.81 -22.32
C THR A 383 -5.14 13.39 -23.64
N GLY A 384 -6.39 12.90 -23.65
CA GLY A 384 -6.98 12.25 -24.82
C GLY A 384 -6.37 10.88 -25.13
N VAL A 385 -5.74 10.24 -24.15
CA VAL A 385 -5.26 8.86 -24.27
C VAL A 385 -6.45 7.92 -24.07
N GLU A 386 -6.69 7.06 -25.05
CA GLU A 386 -7.65 5.96 -24.94
C GLU A 386 -7.06 4.85 -24.07
N VAL A 387 -7.81 4.43 -23.03
CA VAL A 387 -7.38 3.37 -22.11
C VAL A 387 -8.05 2.06 -22.52
N GLN A 388 -7.29 1.16 -23.16
CA GLN A 388 -7.83 -0.05 -23.82
C GLN A 388 -8.58 -1.02 -22.90
N ASP A 389 -8.26 -1.05 -21.61
CA ASP A 389 -8.87 -1.94 -20.62
C ASP A 389 -9.62 -1.16 -19.54
N TRP A 390 -10.35 -0.10 -19.89
CA TRP A 390 -11.15 0.65 -18.93
C TRP A 390 -12.36 -0.16 -18.42
N ARG A 391 -12.90 0.21 -17.26
CA ARG A 391 -14.01 -0.53 -16.66
C ARG A 391 -15.30 -0.35 -17.46
N THR A 392 -16.08 -1.43 -17.56
CA THR A 392 -17.41 -1.45 -18.16
C THR A 392 -18.53 -1.61 -17.13
N GLU A 393 -18.16 -1.77 -15.86
CA GLU A 393 -19.07 -1.97 -14.72
C GLU A 393 -18.43 -1.53 -13.41
N PHE A 394 -19.26 -1.34 -12.39
CA PHE A 394 -18.82 -1.12 -11.03
C PHE A 394 -19.85 -1.55 -10.00
N PHE A 395 -19.37 -1.67 -8.76
CA PHE A 395 -20.15 -2.06 -7.60
C PHE A 395 -20.85 -0.86 -6.96
N ILE A 396 -22.11 -1.05 -6.58
CA ILE A 396 -22.90 -0.05 -5.84
C ILE A 396 -23.40 -0.66 -4.54
N GLU A 397 -23.36 0.12 -3.46
CA GLU A 397 -23.84 -0.33 -2.15
C GLU A 397 -24.31 0.81 -1.26
N HIS A 398 -25.00 0.46 -0.19
CA HIS A 398 -25.30 1.34 0.93
C HIS A 398 -25.52 0.51 2.19
N LEU A 399 -24.64 0.68 3.18
CA LEU A 399 -24.60 -0.16 4.39
C LEU A 399 -24.93 0.59 5.69
N MET A 400 -25.22 1.89 5.62
CA MET A 400 -25.52 2.70 6.80
C MET A 400 -26.71 2.15 7.59
N GLU A 401 -26.49 1.96 8.89
CA GLU A 401 -27.52 1.54 9.84
C GLU A 401 -28.38 2.74 10.28
N PHE A 402 -29.65 2.76 9.89
CA PHE A 402 -30.60 3.80 10.32
C PHE A 402 -32.03 3.28 10.52
N GLY A 403 -32.16 2.08 11.10
CA GLY A 403 -33.43 1.35 11.18
C GLY A 403 -34.08 1.17 9.81
N ASP A 404 -35.40 0.99 9.77
CA ASP A 404 -36.14 0.74 8.52
C ASP A 404 -36.27 1.99 7.61
N ASN A 405 -35.75 3.14 8.03
CA ASN A 405 -35.94 4.42 7.34
C ASN A 405 -34.95 4.65 6.19
N ILE A 406 -33.75 4.04 6.24
CA ILE A 406 -32.76 4.10 5.15
C ILE A 406 -32.37 2.65 4.81
N PRO A 407 -33.00 2.04 3.79
CA PRO A 407 -32.78 0.65 3.44
C PRO A 407 -31.37 0.42 2.89
N LYS A 408 -30.76 -0.70 3.28
CA LYS A 408 -29.47 -1.15 2.73
C LYS A 408 -29.66 -1.87 1.41
N TYR A 409 -28.69 -1.69 0.51
CA TYR A 409 -28.67 -2.41 -0.75
C TYR A 409 -27.24 -2.68 -1.22
N GLU A 410 -27.12 -3.62 -2.14
CA GLU A 410 -25.89 -3.87 -2.89
C GLU A 410 -26.24 -4.31 -4.31
N GLY A 411 -25.32 -4.11 -5.26
CA GLY A 411 -25.60 -4.39 -6.66
C GLY A 411 -24.49 -4.02 -7.62
N VAL A 412 -24.77 -4.14 -8.91
CA VAL A 412 -23.81 -3.87 -9.99
C VAL A 412 -24.49 -2.98 -11.02
N ARG A 413 -23.76 -1.97 -11.48
CA ARG A 413 -24.16 -1.11 -12.59
C ARG A 413 -23.13 -1.22 -13.71
N ASN A 414 -23.61 -1.53 -14.91
CA ASN A 414 -22.78 -1.47 -16.13
C ASN A 414 -23.30 -0.39 -17.08
N GLU A 415 -22.79 -0.35 -18.31
CA GLU A 415 -23.13 0.71 -19.28
C GLU A 415 -24.64 0.79 -19.58
N ARG A 416 -25.34 -0.34 -19.46
CA ARG A 416 -26.74 -0.50 -19.86
C ARG A 416 -27.67 -0.83 -18.70
N MET A 417 -27.23 -1.62 -17.74
CA MET A 417 -28.09 -2.23 -16.74
C MET A 417 -27.71 -1.78 -15.34
N VAL A 418 -28.72 -1.62 -14.49
CA VAL A 418 -28.56 -1.44 -13.04
C VAL A 418 -29.28 -2.58 -12.35
N TYR A 419 -28.56 -3.33 -11.53
CA TYR A 419 -29.12 -4.32 -10.62
C TYR A 419 -28.85 -3.89 -9.18
N ALA A 420 -29.86 -4.02 -8.31
CA ALA A 420 -29.71 -3.82 -6.88
C ALA A 420 -30.62 -4.77 -6.10
N ARG A 421 -30.10 -5.34 -5.01
CA ARG A 421 -30.87 -6.11 -4.03
C ARG A 421 -30.89 -5.42 -2.69
N TYR A 422 -32.08 -5.20 -2.15
CA TYR A 422 -32.30 -4.73 -0.79
C TYR A 422 -32.37 -5.93 0.14
N PHE A 423 -31.19 -6.38 0.59
CA PHE A 423 -30.97 -7.68 1.20
C PHE A 423 -31.55 -7.84 2.62
N GLU A 424 -31.95 -6.74 3.27
CA GLU A 424 -32.64 -6.78 4.58
C GLU A 424 -34.17 -6.90 4.46
N GLN A 425 -34.73 -6.87 3.25
CA GLN A 425 -36.17 -7.09 3.04
C GLN A 425 -36.48 -8.60 3.10
N ASP A 426 -37.67 -8.95 3.61
CA ASP A 426 -38.15 -10.34 3.66
C ASP A 426 -39.48 -10.51 2.89
N PRO A 427 -39.47 -11.17 1.72
CA PRO A 427 -38.28 -11.68 1.01
C PRO A 427 -37.42 -10.54 0.46
N VAL A 428 -36.17 -10.85 0.08
CA VAL A 428 -35.25 -9.90 -0.56
C VAL A 428 -35.94 -9.23 -1.75
N TYR A 429 -35.89 -7.90 -1.78
CA TYR A 429 -36.48 -7.11 -2.88
C TYR A 429 -35.40 -6.70 -3.87
N GLU A 430 -35.64 -6.93 -5.15
CA GLU A 430 -34.67 -6.70 -6.22
C GLU A 430 -35.19 -5.70 -7.26
N PHE A 431 -34.26 -4.96 -7.83
CA PHE A 431 -34.45 -4.10 -8.99
C PHE A 431 -33.54 -4.54 -10.12
N LEU A 432 -34.07 -4.53 -11.34
CA LEU A 432 -33.29 -4.64 -12.58
C LEU A 432 -33.83 -3.62 -13.58
N HIS A 433 -32.99 -2.69 -14.01
CA HIS A 433 -33.34 -1.63 -14.97
C HIS A 433 -32.44 -1.69 -16.20
N ASP A 434 -33.01 -1.37 -17.37
CA ASP A 434 -32.32 -1.27 -18.66
C ASP A 434 -32.28 0.20 -19.10
N LEU A 435 -31.18 0.90 -18.78
CA LEU A 435 -30.98 2.33 -19.00
C LEU A 435 -31.03 2.74 -20.48
N HIS A 436 -30.82 1.81 -21.42
CA HIS A 436 -30.97 2.11 -22.84
C HIS A 436 -32.44 2.22 -23.25
N ARG A 437 -33.32 1.43 -22.62
CA ARG A 437 -34.77 1.41 -22.89
C ARG A 437 -35.52 2.40 -22.00
N ASP A 438 -35.07 2.52 -20.77
CA ASP A 438 -35.71 3.23 -19.68
C ASP A 438 -34.63 3.95 -18.84
N PRO A 439 -34.09 5.08 -19.34
CA PRO A 439 -33.06 5.84 -18.63
C PRO A 439 -33.56 6.42 -17.30
N ASP A 440 -34.88 6.55 -17.15
CA ASP A 440 -35.53 7.06 -15.94
C ASP A 440 -35.84 5.94 -14.92
N GLN A 441 -35.45 4.69 -15.18
CA GLN A 441 -35.60 3.56 -14.24
C GLN A 441 -37.03 3.44 -13.67
N LEU A 442 -38.05 3.55 -14.52
CA LEU A 442 -39.47 3.45 -14.16
C LEU A 442 -39.98 2.01 -14.16
N GLU A 443 -39.39 1.12 -14.96
CA GLU A 443 -39.79 -0.27 -15.11
C GLU A 443 -38.81 -1.21 -14.39
N ASN A 444 -39.32 -1.99 -13.43
CA ASN A 444 -38.55 -3.05 -12.77
C ASN A 444 -38.70 -4.38 -13.53
N LEU A 445 -37.61 -4.86 -14.13
CA LEU A 445 -37.59 -6.01 -15.04
C LEU A 445 -37.41 -7.37 -14.35
N VAL A 446 -37.34 -7.41 -13.01
CA VAL A 446 -37.10 -8.66 -12.25
C VAL A 446 -38.11 -9.77 -12.57
N THR A 447 -39.36 -9.41 -12.88
CA THR A 447 -40.41 -10.39 -13.22
C THR A 447 -40.57 -10.65 -14.71
N ASP A 448 -39.84 -9.93 -15.58
CA ASP A 448 -39.90 -10.11 -17.02
C ASP A 448 -39.21 -11.42 -17.42
N PRO A 449 -39.93 -12.39 -18.04
CA PRO A 449 -39.34 -13.64 -18.50
C PRO A 449 -38.17 -13.45 -19.49
N ALA A 450 -38.14 -12.35 -20.24
CA ALA A 450 -37.09 -12.07 -21.22
C ALA A 450 -35.75 -11.67 -20.57
N TYR A 451 -35.76 -11.23 -19.32
CA TYR A 451 -34.57 -10.74 -18.60
C TYR A 451 -34.06 -11.71 -17.52
N GLN A 452 -34.63 -12.91 -17.39
CA GLN A 452 -34.27 -13.86 -16.33
C GLN A 452 -32.80 -14.32 -16.39
N GLU A 453 -32.25 -14.51 -17.59
CA GLU A 453 -30.83 -14.85 -17.76
C GLU A 453 -29.92 -13.69 -17.34
N THR A 454 -30.27 -12.46 -17.75
CA THR A 454 -29.57 -11.24 -17.31
C THR A 454 -29.64 -11.06 -15.80
N LEU A 455 -30.81 -11.26 -15.19
CA LEU A 455 -30.97 -11.17 -13.74
C LEU A 455 -30.07 -12.17 -13.01
N HIS A 456 -29.96 -13.40 -13.51
CA HIS A 456 -29.07 -14.41 -12.94
C HIS A 456 -27.59 -14.00 -13.04
N ASP A 457 -27.15 -13.49 -14.20
CA ASP A 457 -25.78 -12.98 -14.40
C ASP A 457 -25.45 -11.86 -13.40
N PHE A 458 -26.35 -10.87 -13.25
CA PHE A 458 -26.13 -9.75 -12.34
C PHE A 458 -26.12 -10.16 -10.86
N ARG A 459 -26.91 -11.16 -10.46
CA ARG A 459 -26.82 -11.75 -9.12
C ARG A 459 -25.44 -12.37 -8.88
N THR A 460 -24.97 -13.21 -9.79
CA THR A 460 -23.66 -13.86 -9.69
C THR A 460 -22.51 -12.85 -9.67
N ARG A 461 -22.58 -11.81 -10.49
CA ARG A 461 -21.60 -10.71 -10.49
C ARG A 461 -21.63 -9.91 -9.20
N THR A 462 -22.82 -9.65 -8.66
CA THR A 462 -22.96 -9.01 -7.34
C THR A 462 -22.31 -9.87 -6.26
N ASP A 463 -22.56 -11.18 -6.23
CA ASP A 463 -21.92 -12.10 -5.27
C ASP A 463 -20.38 -12.12 -5.42
N THR A 464 -19.88 -12.02 -6.66
CA THR A 464 -18.44 -11.93 -6.94
C THR A 464 -17.84 -10.65 -6.37
N TRP A 465 -18.48 -9.50 -6.58
CA TRP A 465 -18.06 -8.24 -5.99
C TRP A 465 -18.11 -8.28 -4.47
N VAL A 466 -19.19 -8.82 -3.90
CA VAL A 466 -19.37 -8.99 -2.45
C VAL A 466 -18.20 -9.79 -1.86
N ALA A 467 -17.87 -10.94 -2.45
CA ALA A 467 -16.75 -11.76 -2.02
C ALA A 467 -15.40 -11.05 -2.15
N ALA A 468 -15.19 -10.28 -3.22
CA ALA A 468 -13.92 -9.60 -3.51
C ALA A 468 -13.66 -8.36 -2.65
N THR A 469 -14.70 -7.73 -2.08
CA THR A 469 -14.58 -6.42 -1.44
C THR A 469 -14.81 -6.41 0.07
N GLY A 470 -15.18 -7.54 0.68
CA GLY A 470 -15.28 -7.64 2.14
C GLY A 470 -16.21 -8.73 2.67
N GLY A 471 -16.83 -9.51 1.79
CA GLY A 471 -17.80 -10.55 2.15
C GLY A 471 -19.22 -10.02 2.36
N PRO A 472 -20.16 -10.91 2.73
CA PRO A 472 -21.52 -10.53 3.12
C PRO A 472 -21.51 -9.54 4.29
N TYR A 473 -22.43 -8.58 4.27
CA TYR A 473 -22.56 -7.65 5.40
C TYR A 473 -23.13 -8.36 6.62
N ASP A 474 -22.34 -8.44 7.69
CA ASP A 474 -22.80 -8.71 9.05
C ASP A 474 -22.51 -7.49 9.94
N ARG A 475 -23.48 -7.06 10.73
CA ARG A 475 -23.36 -5.83 11.53
C ARG A 475 -22.27 -5.93 12.59
N GLU A 476 -22.18 -7.06 13.28
CA GLU A 476 -21.19 -7.24 14.35
C GLU A 476 -19.79 -7.35 13.74
N GLU A 477 -19.63 -8.09 12.64
CA GLU A 477 -18.35 -8.21 11.92
C GLU A 477 -17.90 -6.89 11.26
N PHE A 478 -18.84 -6.10 10.72
CA PHE A 478 -18.53 -4.81 10.12
C PHE A 478 -18.04 -3.80 11.17
N GLN A 479 -18.58 -3.89 12.40
CA GLN A 479 -18.15 -3.07 13.53
C GLN A 479 -16.92 -3.65 14.24
N ALA A 480 -16.74 -4.96 14.22
CA ALA A 480 -15.55 -5.63 14.71
C ALA A 480 -14.40 -5.33 13.75
N ARG A 481 -13.53 -4.39 14.11
CA ARG A 481 -12.21 -4.27 13.48
C ARG A 481 -11.60 -5.67 13.44
N PRO A 482 -11.03 -6.12 12.30
CA PRO A 482 -10.46 -7.46 12.23
C PRO A 482 -9.40 -7.58 13.32
N ARG A 483 -9.77 -8.30 14.38
CA ARG A 483 -8.84 -8.90 15.31
C ARG A 483 -8.80 -10.37 14.96
N PRO A 484 -7.67 -11.05 15.20
CA PRO A 484 -7.60 -12.48 15.04
C PRO A 484 -8.83 -13.12 15.69
N ALA A 485 -9.52 -13.98 14.93
CA ALA A 485 -10.74 -14.67 15.37
C ALA A 485 -10.50 -15.59 16.58
N SER A 486 -9.26 -15.73 17.04
CA SER A 486 -8.85 -16.61 18.11
C SER A 486 -8.36 -15.82 19.33
N SER A 487 -8.87 -16.18 20.51
CA SER A 487 -8.26 -15.84 21.81
C SER A 487 -7.01 -16.68 22.12
N GLU A 488 -6.66 -17.60 21.23
CA GLU A 488 -5.52 -18.51 21.35
C GLU A 488 -4.33 -17.98 20.53
N PRO A 489 -3.08 -18.18 21.00
CA PRO A 489 -1.89 -17.77 20.26
C PRO A 489 -1.81 -18.40 18.86
N PRO A 490 -1.27 -17.71 17.84
CA PRO A 490 -1.10 -18.27 16.51
C PRO A 490 0.02 -19.31 16.46
N ASN A 491 -0.01 -20.19 15.46
CA ASN A 491 1.18 -20.94 15.06
C ASN A 491 2.16 -20.02 14.33
N LEU A 492 3.44 -20.32 14.43
CA LEU A 492 4.52 -19.53 13.86
C LEU A 492 5.36 -20.39 12.92
N LEU A 493 5.49 -19.98 11.65
CA LEU A 493 6.34 -20.62 10.66
C LEU A 493 7.36 -19.62 10.12
N LEU A 494 8.65 -19.88 10.36
CA LEU A 494 9.76 -19.10 9.82
C LEU A 494 10.44 -19.89 8.69
N ILE A 495 10.29 -19.40 7.46
CA ILE A 495 10.88 -19.93 6.23
C ILE A 495 12.14 -19.12 5.91
N ILE A 496 13.28 -19.81 5.80
CA ILE A 496 14.60 -19.22 5.58
C ILE A 496 15.24 -19.83 4.33
N GLY A 497 15.32 -19.07 3.24
CA GLY A 497 16.07 -19.45 2.04
C GLY A 497 17.58 -19.28 2.23
N ASP A 498 18.37 -20.07 1.49
CA ASP A 498 19.84 -20.03 1.50
C ASP A 498 20.42 -19.52 0.19
N ASP A 499 21.40 -18.62 0.22
CA ASP A 499 22.09 -18.16 -1.00
C ASP A 499 21.11 -17.67 -2.08
N GLN A 500 20.19 -16.77 -1.73
CA GLN A 500 19.18 -16.24 -2.66
C GLN A 500 19.09 -14.71 -2.57
N SER A 501 19.41 -14.04 -3.69
CA SER A 501 19.48 -12.58 -3.78
C SER A 501 18.09 -11.95 -3.90
N TRP A 502 17.96 -10.67 -3.54
CA TRP A 502 16.69 -9.93 -3.60
C TRP A 502 16.06 -9.86 -5.00
N THR A 503 16.84 -10.09 -6.05
CA THR A 503 16.36 -10.12 -7.42
C THR A 503 15.75 -11.46 -7.82
N ASP A 504 15.87 -12.52 -7.03
CA ASP A 504 15.62 -13.90 -7.47
C ASP A 504 14.17 -14.40 -7.29
N PHE A 505 13.20 -13.48 -7.31
CA PHE A 505 11.79 -13.77 -7.02
C PHE A 505 10.86 -13.21 -8.10
N GLY A 506 9.80 -13.94 -8.43
CA GLY A 506 8.73 -13.48 -9.33
C GLY A 506 8.05 -12.22 -8.81
N PHE A 507 7.69 -12.18 -7.53
CA PHE A 507 7.09 -11.02 -6.86
C PHE A 507 8.02 -9.80 -6.75
N MET A 508 9.32 -9.97 -7.00
CA MET A 508 10.32 -8.89 -7.13
C MET A 508 10.61 -8.54 -8.60
N GLY A 509 9.90 -9.15 -9.55
CA GLY A 509 9.97 -8.86 -10.98
C GLY A 509 11.04 -9.64 -11.73
N HIS A 510 11.53 -10.77 -11.20
CA HIS A 510 12.54 -11.56 -11.92
C HIS A 510 11.97 -12.07 -13.26
N PRO A 511 12.64 -11.86 -14.40
CA PRO A 511 12.08 -12.14 -15.73
C PRO A 511 12.09 -13.62 -16.16
N THR A 512 12.45 -14.56 -15.28
CA THR A 512 12.68 -15.96 -15.66
C THR A 512 12.48 -16.95 -14.53
N ILE A 513 13.13 -16.79 -13.37
CA ILE A 513 12.85 -17.61 -12.18
C ILE A 513 11.36 -17.50 -11.88
N GLU A 514 10.72 -18.66 -11.75
CA GLU A 514 9.33 -18.81 -11.33
C GLU A 514 9.30 -19.26 -9.86
N THR A 515 8.63 -18.47 -9.02
CA THR A 515 8.42 -18.75 -7.59
C THR A 515 6.94 -18.64 -7.22
N PRO A 516 6.04 -19.40 -7.87
CA PRO A 516 4.60 -19.20 -7.74
C PRO A 516 4.09 -19.30 -6.29
N ASN A 517 4.71 -20.09 -5.43
CA ASN A 517 4.26 -20.24 -4.04
C ASN A 517 4.70 -19.06 -3.17
N LEU A 518 5.94 -18.57 -3.34
CA LEU A 518 6.41 -17.35 -2.70
C LEU A 518 5.71 -16.11 -3.28
N ASP A 519 5.34 -16.13 -4.56
CA ASP A 519 4.56 -15.08 -5.20
C ASP A 519 3.15 -15.02 -4.59
N ALA A 520 2.48 -16.17 -4.44
CA ALA A 520 1.20 -16.26 -3.75
C ALA A 520 1.30 -15.85 -2.26
N LEU A 521 2.38 -16.23 -1.58
CA LEU A 521 2.64 -15.79 -0.20
C LEU A 521 2.80 -14.26 -0.12
N ALA A 522 3.51 -13.66 -1.08
CA ALA A 522 3.71 -12.22 -1.17
C ALA A 522 2.42 -11.48 -1.53
N ASP A 523 1.61 -11.99 -2.46
CA ASP A 523 0.33 -11.40 -2.86
C ASP A 523 -0.73 -11.48 -1.76
N ALA A 524 -0.57 -12.40 -0.80
CA ALA A 524 -1.45 -12.57 0.35
C ALA A 524 -0.88 -11.98 1.66
N GLY A 525 0.24 -11.24 1.61
CA GLY A 525 0.95 -10.77 2.81
C GLY A 525 1.54 -9.36 2.69
N ALA A 526 2.12 -8.90 3.79
CA ALA A 526 2.91 -7.67 3.82
C ALA A 526 4.32 -7.96 3.28
N VAL A 527 4.68 -7.32 2.17
CA VAL A 527 5.98 -7.48 1.49
C VAL A 527 6.86 -6.28 1.75
N PHE A 528 7.96 -6.48 2.46
CA PHE A 528 9.02 -5.49 2.61
C PHE A 528 10.06 -5.69 1.53
N THR A 529 9.98 -4.91 0.46
CA THR A 529 10.87 -5.01 -0.71
C THR A 529 12.32 -4.62 -0.37
N ARG A 530 12.48 -3.87 0.73
CA ARG A 530 13.75 -3.40 1.30
C ARG A 530 14.01 -4.06 2.66
N GLY A 531 13.88 -5.38 2.71
CA GLY A 531 14.37 -6.18 3.83
C GLY A 531 15.87 -6.45 3.73
N TYR A 532 16.55 -6.56 4.87
CA TYR A 532 18.00 -6.73 4.94
C TYR A 532 18.42 -7.70 6.04
N VAL A 533 19.47 -8.47 5.79
CA VAL A 533 20.26 -9.12 6.84
C VAL A 533 21.42 -8.21 7.26
N PRO A 534 21.68 -8.01 8.56
CA PRO A 534 22.81 -7.19 9.02
C PRO A 534 24.16 -7.69 8.51
N THR A 535 24.31 -9.01 8.38
CA THR A 535 25.53 -9.70 7.94
C THR A 535 25.18 -10.75 6.90
N ALA A 536 25.75 -10.63 5.70
CA ALA A 536 25.54 -11.55 4.58
C ALA A 536 26.35 -12.86 4.66
N LEU A 537 26.34 -13.51 5.82
CA LEU A 537 27.07 -14.76 6.07
C LEU A 537 26.21 -15.72 6.89
N CYS A 538 26.16 -17.01 6.51
CA CYS A 538 25.18 -17.96 7.04
C CYS A 538 25.11 -18.02 8.57
N ARG A 539 26.21 -18.41 9.24
CA ARG A 539 26.20 -18.61 10.70
C ARG A 539 25.80 -17.36 11.48
N PRO A 540 26.42 -16.17 11.29
CA PRO A 540 25.98 -14.96 12.00
C PRO A 540 24.55 -14.56 11.65
N SER A 541 24.12 -14.67 10.38
CA SER A 541 22.75 -14.30 9.98
C SER A 541 21.69 -15.17 10.65
N LEU A 542 21.92 -16.49 10.69
CA LEU A 542 21.03 -17.43 11.39
C LEU A 542 21.03 -17.20 12.90
N ALA A 543 22.18 -16.88 13.50
CA ALA A 543 22.26 -16.50 14.92
C ALA A 543 21.50 -15.19 15.21
N THR A 544 21.56 -14.20 14.31
CA THR A 544 20.76 -12.98 14.39
C THR A 544 19.26 -13.30 14.33
N LEU A 545 18.81 -14.14 13.41
CA LEU A 545 17.41 -14.57 13.32
C LEU A 545 16.96 -15.30 14.61
N ALA A 546 17.83 -16.14 15.17
CA ALA A 546 17.54 -16.89 16.38
C ALA A 546 17.56 -16.05 17.66
N THR A 547 18.17 -14.86 17.68
CA THR A 547 18.35 -14.07 18.91
C THR A 547 17.71 -12.68 18.85
N GLY A 548 17.42 -12.18 17.65
CA GLY A 548 17.09 -10.78 17.41
C GLY A 548 18.27 -9.81 17.58
N LEU A 549 19.48 -10.30 17.81
CA LEU A 549 20.66 -9.49 18.12
C LEU A 549 21.62 -9.36 16.92
N TYR A 550 22.38 -8.27 16.89
CA TYR A 550 23.49 -8.11 15.96
C TYR A 550 24.65 -9.08 16.28
N ALA A 551 25.48 -9.38 15.27
CA ALA A 551 26.54 -10.37 15.37
C ALA A 551 27.67 -9.97 16.32
N HIS A 552 27.99 -8.68 16.44
CA HIS A 552 28.90 -8.21 17.49
C HIS A 552 28.32 -8.33 18.91
N THR A 553 26.99 -8.34 19.06
CA THR A 553 26.30 -8.45 20.35
C THR A 553 26.20 -9.90 20.82
N HIS A 554 25.80 -10.82 19.93
CA HIS A 554 25.75 -12.25 20.27
C HIS A 554 27.10 -12.98 20.13
N GLY A 555 28.12 -12.32 19.57
CA GLY A 555 29.52 -12.81 19.53
C GLY A 555 29.84 -13.86 18.46
N ILE A 556 28.85 -14.26 17.65
CA ILE A 556 29.04 -15.23 16.56
C ILE A 556 29.23 -14.42 15.28
N THR A 557 30.48 -14.09 14.95
CA THR A 557 30.80 -13.11 13.88
C THR A 557 31.24 -13.73 12.55
N GLY A 558 31.47 -15.04 12.50
CA GLY A 558 31.95 -15.74 11.32
C GLY A 558 31.49 -17.19 11.33
N ASN A 559 31.78 -17.93 10.25
CA ASN A 559 31.37 -19.34 10.14
C ASN A 559 32.28 -20.27 10.95
N ASP A 560 33.59 -20.05 10.89
CA ASP A 560 34.61 -20.90 11.53
C ASP A 560 35.61 -20.07 12.33
N PRO A 561 36.15 -20.55 13.45
CA PRO A 561 37.30 -19.92 14.09
C PRO A 561 38.61 -20.13 13.31
N THR A 562 39.51 -19.17 13.40
CA THR A 562 40.91 -19.29 12.96
C THR A 562 41.76 -19.84 14.11
N ILE A 563 42.59 -20.85 13.83
CA ILE A 563 43.59 -21.35 14.78
C ILE A 563 44.99 -20.85 14.38
N PRO A 564 45.70 -20.10 15.24
CA PRO A 564 47.07 -19.66 14.97
C PRO A 564 48.00 -20.85 14.65
N ASP A 565 48.90 -20.64 13.69
CA ASP A 565 49.95 -21.59 13.29
C ASP A 565 49.47 -22.93 12.71
N ILE A 566 48.15 -23.10 12.46
CA ILE A 566 47.60 -24.27 11.76
C ILE A 566 47.22 -23.86 10.33
N SER A 567 47.75 -24.59 9.35
CA SER A 567 47.36 -24.42 7.94
C SER A 567 45.91 -24.83 7.73
N ILE A 568 45.17 -24.03 6.99
CA ILE A 568 43.75 -24.26 6.80
C ILE A 568 43.52 -25.08 5.53
N ASP A 569 43.53 -26.41 5.66
CA ASP A 569 43.26 -27.40 4.61
C ASP A 569 42.00 -28.26 4.92
N LEU A 570 41.76 -29.34 4.18
CA LEU A 570 40.58 -30.20 4.36
C LEU A 570 40.54 -30.89 5.73
N ASP A 571 41.70 -31.16 6.34
CA ASP A 571 41.81 -31.86 7.62
C ASP A 571 41.66 -30.87 8.81
N TYR A 572 41.69 -29.56 8.54
CA TYR A 572 41.54 -28.51 9.55
C TYR A 572 40.29 -28.64 10.41
N LEU A 573 39.17 -29.08 9.82
CA LEU A 573 37.90 -29.25 10.55
C LEU A 573 37.92 -30.44 11.52
N ASP A 574 38.84 -31.39 11.30
CA ASP A 574 39.04 -32.55 12.15
C ASP A 574 40.08 -32.31 13.26
N ASP A 575 40.77 -31.17 13.23
CA ASP A 575 41.77 -30.83 14.24
C ASP A 575 41.13 -30.67 15.64
N PRO A 576 41.67 -31.32 16.70
CA PRO A 576 41.11 -31.23 18.04
C PRO A 576 41.07 -29.81 18.62
N LEU A 577 42.03 -28.96 18.28
CA LEU A 577 42.09 -27.57 18.73
C LEU A 577 41.04 -26.73 18.00
N TYR A 578 40.89 -26.93 16.68
CA TYR A 578 39.78 -26.34 15.93
C TYR A 578 38.43 -26.69 16.58
N ARG A 579 38.17 -27.97 16.81
CA ARG A 579 36.92 -28.44 17.43
C ARG A 579 36.70 -27.82 18.81
N ALA A 580 37.75 -27.72 19.63
CA ALA A 580 37.68 -27.10 20.94
C ALA A 580 37.35 -25.59 20.89
N VAL A 581 37.93 -24.84 19.95
CA VAL A 581 37.62 -23.42 19.77
C VAL A 581 36.23 -23.24 19.15
N ASN A 582 35.85 -24.06 18.18
CA ASN A 582 34.51 -23.99 17.59
C ASN A 582 33.41 -24.26 18.63
N GLN A 583 33.63 -25.18 19.58
CA GLN A 583 32.72 -25.38 20.71
C GLN A 583 32.59 -24.15 21.61
N ARG A 584 33.64 -23.32 21.73
CA ARG A 584 33.53 -22.04 22.45
C ARG A 584 32.72 -21.00 21.67
N VAL A 585 32.82 -20.98 20.34
CA VAL A 585 31.96 -20.15 19.50
C VAL A 585 30.50 -20.59 19.62
N ILE A 586 30.24 -21.90 19.55
CA ILE A 586 28.90 -22.48 19.74
C ILE A 586 28.32 -22.07 21.11
N ALA A 587 29.13 -22.10 22.16
CA ALA A 587 28.69 -21.73 23.51
C ALA A 587 28.28 -20.26 23.67
N HIS A 588 28.51 -19.39 22.67
CA HIS A 588 27.95 -18.03 22.72
C HIS A 588 26.42 -18.04 22.70
N ILE A 589 25.78 -18.98 22.00
CA ILE A 589 24.31 -19.09 21.96
C ILE A 589 23.73 -19.38 23.34
N ASP A 590 24.47 -20.08 24.21
CA ASP A 590 24.03 -20.45 25.56
C ASP A 590 23.90 -19.23 26.49
N ASN A 591 24.46 -18.08 26.10
CA ASN A 591 24.53 -16.86 26.93
C ASN A 591 23.55 -15.76 26.51
N VAL A 592 22.76 -15.99 25.47
CA VAL A 592 21.76 -15.03 24.97
C VAL A 592 20.39 -15.70 24.87
N PRO A 593 19.30 -15.02 25.22
CA PRO A 593 17.96 -15.54 24.98
C PRO A 593 17.75 -15.75 23.48
N THR A 594 17.27 -16.93 23.11
CA THR A 594 16.90 -17.23 21.72
C THR A 594 15.39 -17.24 21.56
N LEU A 595 14.92 -16.94 20.35
CA LEU A 595 13.51 -16.93 19.97
C LEU A 595 12.78 -18.24 20.34
N PRO A 596 13.32 -19.46 20.08
CA PRO A 596 12.66 -20.70 20.50
C PRO A 596 12.52 -20.79 22.02
N GLN A 597 13.55 -20.41 22.80
CA GLN A 597 13.47 -20.40 24.27
C GLN A 597 12.41 -19.42 24.78
N LEU A 598 12.34 -18.23 24.19
CA LEU A 598 11.38 -17.20 24.58
C LEU A 598 9.94 -17.61 24.24
N LEU A 599 9.73 -18.20 23.06
CA LEU A 599 8.44 -18.75 22.67
C LEU A 599 8.04 -19.95 23.55
N GLY A 600 8.98 -20.84 23.87
CA GLY A 600 8.75 -21.97 24.79
C GLY A 600 8.33 -21.52 26.20
N ASN A 601 8.91 -20.43 26.71
CA ASN A 601 8.44 -19.80 27.96
C ASN A 601 7.01 -19.26 27.87
N GLY A 602 6.53 -18.96 26.66
CA GLY A 602 5.16 -18.56 26.35
C GLY A 602 4.21 -19.71 26.01
N GLY A 603 4.66 -20.96 26.11
CA GLY A 603 3.83 -22.15 25.89
C GLY A 603 3.88 -22.73 24.48
N TYR A 604 4.79 -22.25 23.61
CA TYR A 604 4.98 -22.83 22.29
C TYR A 604 5.78 -24.14 22.36
N THR A 605 5.45 -25.09 21.49
CA THR A 605 6.34 -26.21 21.17
C THR A 605 7.08 -25.93 19.87
N SER A 606 8.38 -26.20 19.79
CA SER A 606 9.23 -25.74 18.69
C SER A 606 9.98 -26.87 17.98
N PHE A 607 10.16 -26.73 16.66
CA PHE A 607 10.87 -27.69 15.80
C PHE A 607 11.93 -27.03 14.91
N GLN A 608 13.16 -27.55 14.98
CA GLN A 608 14.26 -27.15 14.12
C GLN A 608 14.43 -28.08 12.91
N SER A 609 14.39 -27.52 11.71
CA SER A 609 14.75 -28.23 10.47
C SER A 609 15.70 -27.44 9.60
N GLY A 610 16.54 -28.13 8.81
CA GLY A 610 17.50 -27.46 7.93
C GLY A 610 18.79 -27.03 8.65
N LYS A 611 19.39 -25.93 8.18
CA LYS A 611 20.62 -25.35 8.70
C LYS A 611 20.47 -24.91 10.15
N TRP A 612 21.44 -25.33 10.96
CA TRP A 612 21.68 -24.89 12.33
C TRP A 612 23.15 -25.13 12.68
N TRP A 613 23.85 -24.09 13.15
CA TRP A 613 25.30 -24.12 13.35
C TRP A 613 25.72 -24.33 14.81
N GLU A 614 24.80 -24.13 15.75
CA GLU A 614 25.14 -24.02 17.17
C GLU A 614 25.01 -25.35 17.92
N GLY A 615 25.44 -26.43 17.26
CA GLY A 615 25.45 -27.79 17.80
C GLY A 615 24.07 -28.46 17.76
N ASP A 616 23.73 -29.22 18.80
CA ASP A 616 22.41 -29.84 18.93
C ASP A 616 21.30 -28.77 19.00
N TYR A 617 20.15 -29.02 18.36
CA TYR A 617 19.02 -28.08 18.31
C TYR A 617 18.60 -27.62 19.71
N ALA A 618 18.72 -28.46 20.74
CA ALA A 618 18.30 -28.13 22.09
C ALA A 618 19.11 -26.97 22.70
N ARG A 619 20.31 -26.67 22.19
CA ARG A 619 21.08 -25.49 22.61
C ARG A 619 20.42 -24.17 22.19
N GLY A 620 19.75 -24.16 21.03
CA GLY A 620 18.88 -23.06 20.61
C GLY A 620 17.54 -23.03 21.35
N GLY A 621 17.31 -23.98 22.26
CA GLY A 621 16.05 -24.15 22.99
C GLY A 621 14.88 -24.64 22.17
N PHE A 622 15.14 -25.32 21.06
CA PHE A 622 14.11 -26.05 20.34
C PHE A 622 13.70 -27.31 21.13
N ASP A 623 12.41 -27.66 21.13
CA ASP A 623 11.90 -28.85 21.82
C ASP A 623 12.19 -30.15 21.06
N ALA A 624 12.18 -30.06 19.72
CA ALA A 624 12.54 -31.12 18.81
C ALA A 624 13.32 -30.55 17.62
N GLY A 625 14.06 -31.38 16.91
CA GLY A 625 14.78 -30.95 15.74
C GLY A 625 15.60 -32.03 15.08
N MET A 626 16.09 -31.71 13.88
CA MET A 626 16.89 -32.62 13.06
C MET A 626 18.39 -32.49 13.34
N THR A 627 18.87 -31.35 13.83
CA THR A 627 20.31 -31.14 14.02
C THR A 627 20.79 -31.65 15.37
N HIS A 628 21.68 -32.64 15.37
CA HIS A 628 22.25 -33.24 16.60
C HIS A 628 23.67 -32.75 16.93
N GLY A 629 24.26 -31.95 16.03
CA GLY A 629 25.63 -31.44 16.18
C GLY A 629 26.69 -32.54 16.10
N ASP A 630 26.41 -33.66 15.43
CA ASP A 630 27.35 -34.79 15.33
C ASP A 630 28.53 -34.43 14.41
N PRO A 631 29.76 -34.33 14.94
CA PRO A 631 30.94 -34.02 14.12
C PRO A 631 31.19 -35.05 13.02
N ASN A 632 30.76 -36.30 13.20
CA ASN A 632 30.94 -37.37 12.21
C ASN A 632 29.93 -37.30 11.06
N ARG A 633 28.91 -36.44 11.17
CA ARG A 633 27.86 -36.23 10.15
C ARG A 633 27.93 -34.86 9.51
N SER A 634 29.11 -34.23 9.56
CA SER A 634 29.30 -32.85 9.07
C SER A 634 28.52 -31.81 9.85
N GLY A 635 28.25 -32.04 11.16
CA GLY A 635 27.50 -31.19 12.10
C GLY A 635 28.02 -29.76 12.32
N ARG A 636 28.81 -29.24 11.38
CA ARG A 636 29.31 -27.87 11.28
C ARG A 636 28.20 -26.86 10.99
N HIS A 637 27.28 -27.17 10.07
CA HIS A 637 26.18 -26.27 9.66
C HIS A 637 24.81 -26.95 9.66
N GLY A 638 24.73 -28.11 10.31
CA GLY A 638 23.63 -29.06 10.31
C GLY A 638 24.13 -30.49 10.09
N ASP A 639 23.31 -31.49 10.38
CA ASP A 639 23.58 -32.89 10.03
C ASP A 639 22.37 -33.52 9.29
N GLU A 640 21.40 -34.13 9.97
CA GLU A 640 20.19 -34.67 9.32
C GLU A 640 19.35 -33.58 8.66
N GLY A 641 19.30 -32.40 9.30
CA GLY A 641 18.52 -31.27 8.81
C GLY A 641 18.85 -30.86 7.38
N LEU A 642 20.08 -31.09 6.91
CA LEU A 642 20.52 -30.66 5.57
C LEU A 642 19.81 -31.37 4.42
N THR A 643 19.11 -32.49 4.68
CA THR A 643 18.35 -33.20 3.64
C THR A 643 16.91 -32.71 3.50
N ILE A 644 16.39 -31.92 4.47
CA ILE A 644 15.02 -31.41 4.43
C ILE A 644 14.79 -30.56 3.16
N GLY A 645 13.60 -30.66 2.57
CA GLY A 645 13.24 -30.06 1.28
C GLY A 645 13.73 -30.87 0.08
N ARG A 646 14.95 -31.42 0.12
CA ARG A 646 15.49 -32.28 -0.94
C ARG A 646 14.91 -33.70 -0.89
N GLU A 647 14.76 -34.24 0.30
CA GLU A 647 14.22 -35.59 0.57
C GLU A 647 12.76 -35.55 1.04
N GLY A 648 12.14 -34.37 1.07
CA GLY A 648 10.76 -34.14 1.51
C GLY A 648 10.68 -33.31 2.80
N LEU A 649 9.46 -33.22 3.35
CA LEU A 649 9.11 -32.41 4.52
C LEU A 649 8.50 -33.22 5.67
N GLN A 650 8.50 -34.55 5.56
CA GLN A 650 7.81 -35.43 6.51
C GLN A 650 8.16 -35.16 7.98
N PRO A 651 9.42 -34.88 8.38
CA PRO A 651 9.72 -34.56 9.78
C PRO A 651 8.97 -33.34 10.32
N ILE A 652 8.69 -32.34 9.48
CA ILE A 652 7.91 -31.15 9.87
C ILE A 652 6.43 -31.51 9.98
N PHE A 653 5.92 -32.29 9.03
CA PHE A 653 4.52 -32.74 9.06
C PHE A 653 4.24 -33.62 10.29
N ASP A 654 5.11 -34.59 10.57
CA ASP A 654 5.03 -35.44 11.77
C ASP A 654 5.05 -34.59 13.05
N PHE A 655 5.86 -33.53 13.08
CA PHE A 655 5.90 -32.59 14.20
C PHE A 655 4.58 -31.83 14.37
N ILE A 656 4.08 -31.19 13.30
CA ILE A 656 2.81 -30.42 13.31
C ILE A 656 1.65 -31.31 13.74
N GLU A 657 1.60 -32.55 13.26
CA GLU A 657 0.57 -33.52 13.65
C GLU A 657 0.72 -33.98 15.11
N SER A 658 1.93 -33.95 15.68
CA SER A 658 2.19 -34.38 17.05
C SER A 658 1.84 -33.36 18.14
N VAL A 659 1.87 -32.05 17.82
CA VAL A 659 1.65 -30.97 18.79
C VAL A 659 0.17 -30.73 19.12
N ASN A 660 -0.76 -31.28 18.33
CA ASN A 660 -2.22 -31.15 18.50
C ASN A 660 -2.66 -29.67 18.64
N ASP A 661 -3.52 -29.34 19.62
CA ASP A 661 -4.08 -28.00 19.85
C ASP A 661 -3.10 -27.01 20.52
N GLN A 662 -1.81 -27.34 20.67
CA GLN A 662 -0.81 -26.42 21.23
C GLN A 662 -0.23 -25.52 20.13
N PRO A 663 0.00 -24.22 20.40
CA PRO A 663 0.68 -23.36 19.43
C PRO A 663 2.11 -23.84 19.20
N PHE A 664 2.56 -23.79 17.96
CA PHE A 664 3.90 -24.27 17.60
C PHE A 664 4.76 -23.24 16.87
N PHE A 665 6.08 -23.46 16.91
CA PHE A 665 7.06 -22.71 16.12
C PHE A 665 7.90 -23.65 15.25
N VAL A 666 7.88 -23.45 13.94
CA VAL A 666 8.73 -24.19 12.99
C VAL A 666 9.81 -23.29 12.44
N TRP A 667 11.06 -23.70 12.63
CA TRP A 667 12.24 -23.16 11.94
C TRP A 667 12.51 -24.02 10.71
N TYR A 668 12.22 -23.47 9.53
CA TYR A 668 12.43 -24.13 8.24
C TYR A 668 13.54 -23.44 7.45
N ALA A 669 14.77 -23.95 7.57
CA ALA A 669 15.96 -23.38 6.92
C ALA A 669 16.66 -24.39 5.98
N PRO A 670 16.01 -24.89 4.93
CA PRO A 670 16.58 -25.94 4.07
C PRO A 670 17.92 -25.51 3.45
N PHE A 671 18.77 -26.48 3.10
CA PHE A 671 20.02 -26.23 2.40
C PHE A 671 19.79 -26.04 0.88
N LEU A 672 18.94 -25.05 0.56
CA LEU A 672 18.42 -24.69 -0.76
C LEU A 672 18.18 -23.16 -0.83
N PRO A 673 18.49 -22.49 -1.97
CA PRO A 673 19.21 -22.97 -3.17
C PRO A 673 20.75 -23.14 -3.06
N HIS A 674 21.33 -23.44 -1.89
CA HIS A 674 22.79 -23.58 -1.69
C HIS A 674 23.51 -24.59 -2.62
N THR A 675 24.80 -24.34 -2.86
CA THR A 675 25.70 -25.25 -3.58
C THR A 675 25.93 -26.61 -2.86
N PRO A 676 26.14 -27.73 -3.57
CA PRO A 676 26.16 -27.87 -5.02
C PRO A 676 24.77 -27.69 -5.64
N HIS A 677 24.68 -26.91 -6.72
CA HIS A 677 23.42 -26.73 -7.46
C HIS A 677 23.14 -27.96 -8.31
N ASN A 678 22.38 -28.90 -7.75
CA ASN A 678 22.03 -30.20 -8.31
C ASN A 678 20.51 -30.41 -8.32
N PRO A 679 19.75 -29.55 -9.01
CA PRO A 679 18.29 -29.64 -9.05
C PRO A 679 17.82 -30.92 -9.77
N PRO A 680 16.58 -31.38 -9.53
CA PRO A 680 15.94 -32.42 -10.32
C PRO A 680 16.01 -32.11 -11.81
N ALA A 681 16.19 -33.15 -12.63
CA ALA A 681 16.33 -33.00 -14.08
C ALA A 681 15.15 -32.22 -14.70
N ARG A 682 13.93 -32.42 -14.19
CA ARG A 682 12.73 -31.70 -14.64
C ARG A 682 12.84 -30.17 -14.52
N LEU A 683 13.43 -29.68 -13.42
CA LEU A 683 13.60 -28.24 -13.20
C LEU A 683 14.81 -27.74 -13.99
N LEU A 684 15.90 -28.50 -14.03
CA LEU A 684 17.06 -28.12 -14.84
C LEU A 684 16.70 -27.96 -16.31
N ASP A 685 15.92 -28.88 -16.87
CA ASP A 685 15.54 -28.85 -18.27
C ASP A 685 14.62 -27.67 -18.60
N LYS A 686 13.76 -27.24 -17.67
CA LYS A 686 12.94 -26.01 -17.79
C LYS A 686 13.81 -24.75 -17.95
N TYR A 687 14.88 -24.64 -17.17
CA TYR A 687 15.73 -23.44 -17.17
C TYR A 687 16.86 -23.47 -18.19
N ARG A 688 17.03 -24.54 -18.96
CA ARG A 688 17.98 -24.58 -20.07
C ARG A 688 17.47 -23.73 -21.24
N SER A 689 18.30 -22.80 -21.70
CA SER A 689 17.99 -21.95 -22.86
C SER A 689 19.27 -21.67 -23.66
N PRO A 690 19.20 -21.54 -25.00
CA PRO A 690 20.35 -21.13 -25.80
C PRO A 690 21.01 -19.84 -25.26
N GLY A 691 22.32 -19.87 -25.02
CA GLY A 691 23.08 -18.73 -24.51
C GLY A 691 23.05 -18.53 -22.99
N ARG A 692 22.31 -19.34 -22.22
CA ARG A 692 22.35 -19.30 -20.75
C ARG A 692 23.43 -20.26 -20.21
N PRO A 693 24.39 -19.79 -19.38
CA PRO A 693 25.34 -20.66 -18.68
C PRO A 693 24.63 -21.71 -17.83
N ILE A 694 25.21 -22.92 -17.76
CA ILE A 694 24.60 -24.05 -17.03
C ILE A 694 24.55 -23.78 -15.52
N GLU A 695 25.48 -22.97 -15.01
CA GLU A 695 25.55 -22.52 -13.62
C GLU A 695 24.31 -21.68 -13.24
N ILE A 696 23.89 -20.77 -14.12
CA ILE A 696 22.67 -19.98 -13.95
C ILE A 696 21.44 -20.88 -14.04
N ALA A 697 21.36 -21.74 -15.07
CA ALA A 697 20.21 -22.63 -15.23
C ALA A 697 20.03 -23.58 -14.02
N ARG A 698 21.13 -24.09 -13.46
CA ARG A 698 21.10 -24.88 -12.23
C ARG A 698 20.62 -24.07 -11.05
N TYR A 699 21.12 -22.84 -10.88
CA TYR A 699 20.71 -21.97 -9.78
C TYR A 699 19.22 -21.61 -9.82
N TYR A 700 18.70 -21.19 -10.98
CA TYR A 700 17.27 -20.89 -11.15
C TYR A 700 16.39 -22.09 -10.83
N ALA A 701 16.80 -23.27 -11.30
CA ALA A 701 16.12 -24.53 -10.99
C ALA A 701 16.17 -24.89 -9.49
N MET A 702 17.22 -24.46 -8.75
CA MET A 702 17.27 -24.63 -7.30
C MET A 702 16.33 -23.67 -6.57
N CYS A 703 16.18 -22.43 -7.06
CA CYS A 703 15.25 -21.45 -6.50
C CYS A 703 13.79 -21.92 -6.64
N GLU A 704 13.40 -22.42 -7.82
CA GLU A 704 12.06 -23.00 -8.01
C GLU A 704 11.89 -24.29 -7.18
N TRP A 705 12.93 -25.10 -7.01
CA TRP A 705 12.82 -26.30 -6.15
C TRP A 705 12.56 -25.92 -4.69
N PHE A 706 13.21 -24.87 -4.20
CA PHE A 706 12.91 -24.33 -2.88
C PHE A 706 11.47 -23.81 -2.80
N ASP A 707 11.01 -23.07 -3.80
CA ASP A 707 9.62 -22.60 -3.88
C ASP A 707 8.60 -23.74 -3.82
N GLU A 708 8.84 -24.87 -4.49
CA GLU A 708 7.97 -26.05 -4.40
C GLU A 708 7.88 -26.63 -2.99
N THR A 709 8.98 -26.58 -2.23
CA THR A 709 8.98 -27.02 -0.83
C THR A 709 8.24 -26.05 0.09
N VAL A 710 8.25 -24.75 -0.23
CA VAL A 710 7.41 -23.76 0.43
C VAL A 710 5.93 -24.04 0.16
N GLY A 711 5.56 -24.28 -1.11
CA GLY A 711 4.20 -24.66 -1.49
C GLY A 711 3.69 -25.88 -0.75
N ALA A 712 4.48 -26.97 -0.71
CA ALA A 712 4.12 -28.18 0.01
C ALA A 712 3.91 -27.97 1.52
N LEU A 713 4.64 -27.03 2.13
CA LEU A 713 4.48 -26.68 3.54
C LEU A 713 3.20 -25.89 3.80
N LEU A 714 2.90 -24.91 2.94
CA LEU A 714 1.68 -24.10 3.02
C LEU A 714 0.43 -24.94 2.75
N ASP A 715 0.47 -25.82 1.73
CA ASP A 715 -0.60 -26.77 1.42
C ASP A 715 -0.90 -27.70 2.60
N HIS A 716 0.13 -28.10 3.35
CA HIS A 716 -0.06 -28.94 4.52
C HIS A 716 -0.79 -28.17 5.64
N LEU A 717 -0.43 -26.90 5.89
CA LEU A 717 -1.15 -26.06 6.86
C LEU A 717 -2.63 -25.88 6.47
N GLU A 718 -2.90 -25.67 5.19
CA GLU A 718 -4.26 -25.56 4.65
C GLU A 718 -5.04 -26.87 4.86
N ALA A 719 -4.43 -28.01 4.50
CA ALA A 719 -5.05 -29.33 4.64
C ALA A 719 -5.38 -29.70 6.10
N GLN A 720 -4.61 -29.20 7.06
CA GLN A 720 -4.86 -29.38 8.50
C GLN A 720 -5.81 -28.31 9.07
N GLY A 721 -6.26 -27.34 8.28
CA GLY A 721 -7.10 -26.23 8.74
C GLY A 721 -6.37 -25.25 9.65
N LEU A 722 -5.03 -25.20 9.58
CA LEU A 722 -4.18 -24.36 10.43
C LEU A 722 -3.81 -23.03 9.75
N ALA A 723 -4.04 -22.89 8.45
CA ALA A 723 -3.57 -21.76 7.65
C ALA A 723 -4.07 -20.39 8.14
N GLU A 724 -5.31 -20.31 8.64
CA GLU A 724 -5.89 -19.05 9.14
C GLU A 724 -5.29 -18.62 10.49
N ASN A 725 -4.88 -19.58 11.34
CA ASN A 725 -4.25 -19.32 12.63
C ASN A 725 -2.71 -19.46 12.59
N THR A 726 -2.09 -19.29 11.42
CA THR A 726 -0.63 -19.38 11.28
C THR A 726 -0.06 -18.09 10.70
N LEU A 727 0.87 -17.47 11.43
CA LEU A 727 1.75 -16.43 10.91
C LEU A 727 2.93 -17.09 10.18
N VAL A 728 3.03 -16.80 8.89
CA VAL A 728 4.15 -17.22 8.04
C VAL A 728 5.08 -16.03 7.82
N ALA A 729 6.36 -16.21 8.16
CA ALA A 729 7.42 -15.25 7.90
C ALA A 729 8.45 -15.85 6.92
N PHE A 730 8.78 -15.13 5.85
CA PHE A 730 9.78 -15.51 4.87
C PHE A 730 10.94 -14.50 4.83
N ILE A 731 12.18 -15.02 4.79
CA ILE A 731 13.41 -14.27 4.57
C ILE A 731 14.49 -15.18 3.93
N THR A 732 15.59 -14.63 3.43
CA THR A 732 16.80 -15.38 3.08
C THR A 732 17.96 -14.99 3.99
N ASP A 733 18.85 -15.92 4.33
CA ASP A 733 19.93 -15.63 5.30
C ASP A 733 21.10 -14.84 4.69
N ASN A 734 21.27 -14.90 3.36
CA ASN A 734 22.14 -14.03 2.59
C ASN A 734 21.81 -14.10 1.09
N GLY A 735 22.33 -13.14 0.32
CA GLY A 735 22.20 -13.12 -1.13
C GLY A 735 23.30 -13.87 -1.89
N TRP A 736 23.07 -14.10 -3.19
CA TRP A 736 23.96 -14.85 -4.07
C TRP A 736 23.95 -14.35 -5.53
N ILE A 737 25.14 -14.04 -6.06
CA ILE A 737 25.42 -13.85 -7.48
C ILE A 737 26.23 -15.03 -7.99
N GLN A 738 25.82 -15.61 -9.11
CA GLN A 738 26.44 -16.79 -9.69
C GLN A 738 27.77 -16.40 -10.37
N ALA A 739 28.85 -17.13 -10.07
CA ALA A 739 30.06 -17.06 -10.89
C ALA A 739 29.86 -17.86 -12.18
N THR A 740 29.88 -17.19 -13.33
CA THR A 740 29.77 -17.84 -14.64
C THR A 740 31.10 -17.78 -15.40
N PRO A 741 31.31 -18.65 -16.40
CA PRO A 741 32.52 -18.61 -17.23
C PRO A 741 32.76 -17.28 -17.95
N ASP A 742 31.67 -16.55 -18.22
CA ASP A 742 31.70 -15.26 -18.94
C ASP A 742 31.73 -14.05 -18.00
N ALA A 743 31.71 -14.27 -16.67
CA ALA A 743 31.80 -13.19 -15.69
C ALA A 743 33.21 -12.60 -15.65
N ASP A 744 33.29 -11.28 -15.49
CA ASP A 744 34.55 -10.58 -15.27
C ASP A 744 35.01 -10.82 -13.82
N LEU A 745 35.77 -11.89 -13.61
CA LEU A 745 36.24 -12.33 -12.31
C LEU A 745 37.70 -11.86 -12.06
N PRO A 746 38.05 -11.45 -10.83
CA PRO A 746 39.43 -11.13 -10.47
C PRO A 746 40.40 -12.28 -10.76
N GLU A 747 41.66 -11.94 -11.11
CA GLU A 747 42.69 -12.96 -11.34
C GLU A 747 42.85 -13.88 -10.12
N GLY A 748 42.80 -15.20 -10.36
CA GLY A 748 42.91 -16.21 -9.31
C GLY A 748 41.59 -16.52 -8.57
N TRP A 749 40.45 -15.95 -8.99
CA TRP A 749 39.14 -16.20 -8.36
C TRP A 749 38.80 -17.69 -8.33
N ASN A 750 38.58 -18.22 -7.12
CA ASN A 750 38.32 -19.63 -6.85
C ASN A 750 36.99 -19.88 -6.11
N GLN A 751 36.14 -18.85 -6.02
CA GLN A 751 34.84 -18.94 -5.35
C GLN A 751 33.74 -19.32 -6.34
N LYS A 752 32.70 -19.99 -5.82
CA LYS A 752 31.53 -20.40 -6.61
C LYS A 752 30.50 -19.29 -6.84
N PHE A 753 30.70 -18.15 -6.19
CA PHE A 753 29.91 -16.93 -6.31
C PHE A 753 30.75 -15.79 -6.90
N ALA A 754 30.11 -14.77 -7.47
CA ALA A 754 30.77 -13.58 -8.03
C ALA A 754 31.12 -12.54 -6.93
N PRO A 755 31.98 -11.54 -7.21
CA PRO A 755 32.21 -10.42 -6.29
C PRO A 755 30.91 -9.73 -5.84
N GLN A 756 30.94 -9.07 -4.67
CA GLN A 756 29.79 -8.35 -4.06
C GLN A 756 28.56 -9.22 -3.69
N SER A 757 28.66 -10.54 -3.87
CA SER A 757 27.67 -11.55 -3.48
C SER A 757 27.67 -11.81 -1.95
N LYS A 758 27.54 -13.07 -1.53
CA LYS A 758 27.77 -13.59 -0.18
C LYS A 758 29.04 -13.03 0.46
N GLN A 759 29.00 -12.84 1.77
CA GLN A 759 30.05 -12.24 2.62
C GLN A 759 30.28 -10.74 2.40
N SER A 760 29.51 -10.09 1.53
CA SER A 760 29.69 -8.69 1.21
C SER A 760 28.56 -7.82 1.77
N PRO A 761 28.84 -6.55 2.14
CA PRO A 761 27.83 -5.60 2.64
C PRO A 761 26.98 -4.98 1.51
N PHE A 762 27.21 -5.35 0.25
CA PHE A 762 26.49 -4.82 -0.90
C PHE A 762 25.07 -5.41 -1.00
N GLU A 763 24.14 -4.75 -1.69
CA GLU A 763 22.72 -5.13 -1.82
C GLU A 763 22.56 -6.58 -2.25
N ALA A 764 23.40 -7.06 -3.18
CA ALA A 764 23.32 -8.44 -3.65
C ALA A 764 23.70 -9.49 -2.59
N GLY A 765 24.37 -9.09 -1.51
CA GLY A 765 24.67 -9.92 -0.35
C GLY A 765 23.70 -9.70 0.82
N THR A 766 23.32 -8.45 1.12
CA THR A 766 22.56 -8.09 2.33
C THR A 766 21.07 -7.87 2.12
N ARG A 767 20.60 -7.48 0.93
CA ARG A 767 19.17 -7.23 0.69
C ARG A 767 18.46 -8.56 0.45
N THR A 768 17.41 -8.79 1.21
CA THR A 768 16.62 -10.01 1.25
C THR A 768 15.18 -9.60 1.54
N PRO A 769 14.23 -9.64 0.57
CA PRO A 769 12.85 -9.22 0.84
C PRO A 769 12.28 -10.06 1.99
N ILE A 770 11.48 -9.41 2.84
CA ILE A 770 10.83 -10.05 3.97
C ILE A 770 9.33 -10.05 3.69
N VAL A 771 8.68 -11.21 3.87
CA VAL A 771 7.23 -11.35 3.68
C VAL A 771 6.61 -11.85 4.98
N LEU A 772 5.53 -11.20 5.43
CA LEU A 772 4.74 -11.61 6.59
C LEU A 772 3.30 -11.84 6.15
N ARG A 773 2.74 -13.03 6.39
CA ARG A 773 1.36 -13.38 6.02
C ARG A 773 0.65 -14.01 7.21
N TRP A 774 -0.49 -13.41 7.60
CA TRP A 774 -1.39 -13.95 8.60
C TRP A 774 -2.84 -13.57 8.23
N PRO A 775 -3.64 -14.52 7.73
CA PRO A 775 -5.00 -14.26 7.28
C PRO A 775 -5.87 -13.59 8.32
N GLY A 776 -6.68 -12.62 7.88
CA GLY A 776 -7.57 -11.86 8.76
C GLY A 776 -6.86 -10.96 9.77
N VAL A 777 -5.52 -10.92 9.79
CA VAL A 777 -4.72 -10.08 10.69
C VAL A 777 -3.82 -9.12 9.91
N ILE A 778 -3.08 -9.62 8.92
CA ILE A 778 -2.21 -8.82 8.04
C ILE A 778 -2.91 -8.68 6.69
N GLU A 779 -3.19 -7.44 6.29
CA GLU A 779 -3.66 -7.15 4.94
C GLU A 779 -2.51 -7.22 3.93
N PRO A 780 -2.74 -7.74 2.72
CA PRO A 780 -1.73 -7.72 1.68
C PRO A 780 -1.35 -6.29 1.26
N ASP A 781 -0.06 -5.95 1.35
CA ASP A 781 0.46 -4.68 0.86
C ASP A 781 1.98 -4.71 0.67
N ARG A 782 2.54 -3.70 0.02
CA ARG A 782 3.98 -3.56 -0.23
C ARG A 782 4.55 -2.34 0.48
N TYR A 783 5.62 -2.57 1.22
CA TYR A 783 6.30 -1.57 2.05
C TYR A 783 7.74 -1.36 1.53
N ASP A 784 8.06 -0.09 1.23
CA ASP A 784 9.39 0.32 0.78
C ASP A 784 10.26 0.91 1.93
N MET A 785 9.79 0.82 3.17
CA MET A 785 10.62 1.13 4.35
C MET A 785 11.77 0.11 4.43
N PRO A 786 13.02 0.56 4.68
CA PRO A 786 14.09 -0.36 4.99
C PRO A 786 13.83 -1.05 6.34
N ILE A 787 13.83 -2.38 6.34
CA ILE A 787 13.70 -3.22 7.54
C ILE A 787 14.83 -4.23 7.65
N SER A 788 15.05 -4.81 8.84
CA SER A 788 16.17 -5.70 9.09
C SER A 788 15.71 -7.01 9.73
N SER A 789 16.46 -8.10 9.53
CA SER A 789 16.14 -9.41 10.10
C SER A 789 16.09 -9.41 11.64
N VAL A 790 16.74 -8.43 12.30
CA VAL A 790 16.60 -8.21 13.76
C VAL A 790 15.17 -7.86 14.19
N ASP A 791 14.31 -7.40 13.27
CA ASP A 791 12.90 -7.10 13.54
C ASP A 791 12.02 -8.34 13.63
N LEU A 792 12.47 -9.48 13.08
CA LEU A 792 11.63 -10.68 13.02
C LEU A 792 11.40 -11.29 14.40
N ALA A 793 12.44 -11.40 15.23
CA ALA A 793 12.28 -11.93 16.59
C ALA A 793 11.28 -11.13 17.44
N PRO A 794 11.38 -9.78 17.59
CA PRO A 794 10.37 -9.02 18.34
C PRO A 794 8.98 -9.06 17.70
N THR A 795 8.87 -9.12 16.36
CA THR A 795 7.57 -9.25 15.66
C THR A 795 6.90 -10.61 15.94
N LEU A 796 7.66 -11.72 15.88
CA LEU A 796 7.14 -13.06 16.18
C LEU A 796 6.75 -13.20 17.66
N LEU A 797 7.51 -12.59 18.58
CA LEU A 797 7.14 -12.52 19.99
C LEU A 797 5.88 -11.68 20.22
N ALA A 798 5.72 -10.56 19.51
CA ALA A 798 4.51 -9.75 19.57
C ALA A 798 3.27 -10.51 19.07
N ALA A 799 3.42 -11.31 18.01
CA ALA A 799 2.36 -12.19 17.51
C ALA A 799 1.90 -13.23 18.55
N ALA A 800 2.83 -13.71 19.38
CA ALA A 800 2.58 -14.61 20.49
C ALA A 800 2.05 -13.91 21.77
N ASP A 801 1.79 -12.60 21.73
CA ASP A 801 1.50 -11.72 22.89
C ASP A 801 2.59 -11.76 23.99
N LEU A 802 3.81 -12.15 23.62
CA LEU A 802 4.99 -12.17 24.47
C LEU A 802 5.72 -10.84 24.32
N LYS A 803 5.17 -9.77 24.91
CA LYS A 803 5.81 -8.44 24.85
C LYS A 803 7.21 -8.48 25.47
N THR A 804 8.18 -7.97 24.71
CA THR A 804 9.59 -7.78 25.12
C THR A 804 9.75 -6.84 26.32
N SER A 805 8.68 -6.15 26.75
CA SER A 805 8.65 -5.28 27.93
C SER A 805 8.44 -6.01 29.26
N THR A 806 8.28 -7.34 29.27
CA THR A 806 8.22 -8.09 30.52
C THR A 806 9.64 -8.25 31.06
N PRO A 807 9.95 -7.87 32.32
CA PRO A 807 11.26 -8.07 32.91
C PRO A 807 11.48 -9.56 33.22
N MET A 808 11.61 -10.37 32.17
CA MET A 808 12.11 -11.74 32.23
C MET A 808 13.47 -11.76 31.53
N ALA A 809 14.50 -11.49 32.33
CA ALA A 809 15.82 -12.11 32.22
C ALA A 809 16.64 -11.99 30.90
N ALA A 810 16.36 -11.05 30.00
CA ALA A 810 17.30 -10.70 28.93
C ALA A 810 18.22 -9.54 29.39
N PRO A 811 19.54 -9.75 29.56
CA PRO A 811 20.46 -8.67 29.94
C PRO A 811 20.68 -7.62 28.84
N THR A 812 20.26 -7.90 27.60
CA THR A 812 20.35 -6.99 26.44
C THR A 812 18.99 -6.93 25.72
N PRO A 813 18.35 -5.75 25.59
CA PRO A 813 17.13 -5.60 24.80
C PRO A 813 17.36 -5.94 23.33
N MET A 814 16.38 -6.54 22.65
CA MET A 814 16.44 -6.72 21.20
C MET A 814 16.38 -5.35 20.51
N PRO A 815 17.30 -5.05 19.57
CA PRO A 815 17.33 -3.76 18.86
C PRO A 815 16.28 -3.61 17.75
N GLY A 816 15.68 -4.72 17.30
CA GLY A 816 14.64 -4.69 16.26
C GLY A 816 13.31 -4.10 16.72
N ILE A 817 12.49 -3.69 15.77
CA ILE A 817 11.13 -3.19 16.02
C ILE A 817 10.07 -4.27 15.80
N ASP A 818 8.93 -4.13 16.47
CA ASP A 818 7.72 -4.89 16.17
C ASP A 818 7.05 -4.33 14.90
N LEU A 819 7.04 -5.12 13.82
CA LEU A 819 6.49 -4.73 12.53
C LEU A 819 4.95 -4.70 12.54
N PHE A 820 4.26 -5.36 13.49
CA PHE A 820 2.80 -5.30 13.59
C PHE A 820 2.29 -3.92 13.93
N ARG A 821 3.08 -3.13 14.66
CA ARG A 821 2.77 -1.72 14.88
C ARG A 821 2.59 -0.98 13.55
N ILE A 822 3.31 -1.37 12.50
CA ILE A 822 3.21 -0.75 11.17
C ILE A 822 2.11 -1.40 10.35
N ILE A 823 2.16 -2.73 10.18
CA ILE A 823 1.35 -3.44 9.18
C ILE A 823 -0.02 -3.88 9.69
N VAL A 824 -0.23 -3.92 11.01
CA VAL A 824 -1.50 -4.24 11.65
C VAL A 824 -2.10 -3.00 12.30
N ASP A 825 -1.36 -2.34 13.19
CA ASP A 825 -1.86 -1.18 13.94
C ASP A 825 -1.83 0.12 13.13
N GLY A 826 -1.13 0.15 11.99
CA GLY A 826 -1.00 1.35 11.16
C GLY A 826 -0.33 2.53 11.88
N GLU A 827 0.64 2.27 12.74
CA GLU A 827 1.50 3.32 13.25
C GLU A 827 2.38 3.92 12.14
N PRO A 828 2.76 5.20 12.26
CA PRO A 828 3.66 5.83 11.30
C PRO A 828 4.97 5.06 11.18
N GLN A 829 5.60 5.19 10.01
CA GLN A 829 6.92 4.63 9.73
C GLN A 829 8.00 5.38 10.53
N VAL A 830 8.30 4.96 11.77
CA VAL A 830 9.18 5.73 12.69
C VAL A 830 10.68 5.41 12.54
N ARG A 831 11.05 4.38 11.76
CA ARG A 831 12.47 4.00 11.60
C ARG A 831 13.13 4.78 10.48
N ASP A 832 14.00 5.71 10.86
CA ASP A 832 14.75 6.56 9.94
C ASP A 832 16.00 5.88 9.38
N VAL A 833 16.61 4.96 10.13
CA VAL A 833 17.85 4.25 9.74
C VAL A 833 17.81 2.76 10.08
N ILE A 834 18.50 1.95 9.28
CA ILE A 834 18.93 0.59 9.66
C ILE A 834 20.44 0.45 9.56
N PHE A 835 21.00 -0.47 10.34
CA PHE A 835 22.44 -0.70 10.44
C PHE A 835 22.79 -2.16 10.14
N GLY A 836 24.05 -2.38 9.79
CA GLY A 836 24.62 -3.72 9.73
C GLY A 836 26.14 -3.73 9.71
N GLU A 837 26.67 -4.94 9.63
CA GLU A 837 28.07 -5.26 9.83
C GLU A 837 28.48 -6.44 8.95
N ALA A 838 29.65 -6.35 8.33
CA ALA A 838 30.21 -7.44 7.56
C ALA A 838 31.54 -7.85 8.18
N PHE A 839 31.68 -9.14 8.44
CA PHE A 839 32.88 -9.76 8.97
C PHE A 839 33.53 -10.68 7.94
N ALA A 840 34.80 -11.00 8.16
CA ALA A 840 35.47 -12.06 7.43
C ALA A 840 34.80 -13.41 7.72
N HIS A 841 34.93 -14.35 6.77
CA HIS A 841 34.41 -15.70 6.92
C HIS A 841 34.91 -16.40 8.20
N ASP A 842 36.21 -16.26 8.48
CA ASP A 842 36.86 -16.91 9.61
C ASP A 842 37.01 -15.92 10.79
N ILE A 843 36.61 -16.34 11.99
CA ILE A 843 36.69 -15.55 13.22
C ILE A 843 38.16 -15.51 13.66
N ALA A 844 38.78 -14.34 13.59
CA ALA A 844 40.17 -14.12 13.94
C ALA A 844 40.41 -14.17 15.47
N ASP A 845 39.51 -13.59 16.26
CA ASP A 845 39.49 -13.70 17.72
C ASP A 845 38.04 -13.82 18.19
N ILE A 846 37.73 -14.92 18.89
CA ILE A 846 36.38 -15.19 19.38
C ILE A 846 35.99 -14.28 20.56
N ASN A 847 36.93 -13.53 21.14
CA ASN A 847 36.68 -12.61 22.25
C ASN A 847 36.74 -11.14 21.81
N ASP A 848 37.09 -10.86 20.54
CA ASP A 848 37.09 -9.50 19.99
C ASP A 848 36.46 -9.49 18.59
N PRO A 849 35.16 -9.15 18.46
CA PRO A 849 34.48 -9.14 17.16
C PRO A 849 35.15 -8.18 16.16
N VAL A 850 35.84 -7.13 16.63
CA VAL A 850 36.53 -6.14 15.79
C VAL A 850 37.68 -6.78 15.00
N ALA A 851 38.29 -7.86 15.51
CA ALA A 851 39.41 -8.54 14.86
C ALA A 851 39.06 -9.06 13.46
N SER A 852 37.78 -9.37 13.20
CA SER A 852 37.30 -9.89 11.91
C SER A 852 36.43 -8.89 11.15
N LEU A 853 36.20 -7.68 11.69
CA LEU A 853 35.28 -6.69 11.13
C LEU A 853 35.84 -6.08 9.84
N LEU A 854 35.06 -6.12 8.77
CA LEU A 854 35.42 -5.61 7.44
C LEU A 854 34.63 -4.36 7.06
N TYR A 855 33.35 -4.31 7.41
CA TYR A 855 32.50 -3.14 7.16
C TYR A 855 31.50 -2.93 8.28
N ARG A 856 31.14 -1.68 8.49
CA ARG A 856 29.85 -1.30 9.07
C ARG A 856 29.10 -0.48 8.04
N TRP A 857 27.78 -0.59 8.05
CA TRP A 857 26.96 0.10 7.08
C TRP A 857 25.67 0.62 7.71
N ALA A 858 25.10 1.63 7.07
CA ALA A 858 23.80 2.20 7.43
C ALA A 858 23.00 2.57 6.17
N ILE A 859 21.68 2.45 6.25
CA ILE A 859 20.74 2.91 5.23
C ILE A 859 19.79 3.91 5.87
N GLU A 860 19.77 5.14 5.37
CA GLU A 860 18.86 6.23 5.79
C GLU A 860 18.23 6.87 4.55
N GLY A 861 16.90 6.83 4.48
CA GLY A 861 16.16 7.24 3.29
C GLY A 861 16.63 6.52 2.03
N ARG A 862 17.18 7.29 1.09
CA ARG A 862 17.73 6.78 -0.20
C ARG A 862 19.18 6.34 -0.13
N PHE A 863 19.93 6.74 0.89
CA PHE A 863 21.37 6.56 0.92
C PHE A 863 21.79 5.34 1.73
N LYS A 864 22.79 4.61 1.21
CA LYS A 864 23.53 3.58 1.93
C LYS A 864 25.00 3.95 2.01
N LEU A 865 25.55 3.93 3.22
CA LEU A 865 26.98 4.15 3.45
C LEU A 865 27.64 2.85 3.89
N LEU A 866 28.74 2.48 3.22
CA LEU A 866 29.67 1.45 3.65
C LEU A 866 30.93 2.09 4.23
N VAL A 867 31.26 1.77 5.48
CA VAL A 867 32.49 2.21 6.15
C VAL A 867 33.43 1.02 6.32
N PRO A 868 34.55 0.96 5.57
CA PRO A 868 35.49 -0.15 5.65
C PRO A 868 36.27 -0.17 6.97
N HIS A 869 36.73 -1.36 7.36
CA HIS A 869 37.51 -1.63 8.55
C HIS A 869 38.63 -2.65 8.23
N GLU A 870 39.79 -2.53 8.91
CA GLU A 870 40.96 -3.38 8.65
C GLU A 870 40.97 -4.66 9.50
N GLY A 871 39.97 -5.52 9.30
CA GLY A 871 39.90 -6.85 9.92
C GLY A 871 40.80 -7.89 9.25
N VAL A 872 41.05 -9.00 9.95
CA VAL A 872 41.82 -10.15 9.44
C VAL A 872 40.95 -10.96 8.49
N LEU A 873 41.42 -11.17 7.25
CA LEU A 873 40.60 -11.73 6.16
C LEU A 873 40.53 -13.28 6.11
N GLY A 874 41.45 -13.98 6.76
CA GLY A 874 41.48 -15.45 6.77
C GLY A 874 41.57 -16.09 5.37
N ARG A 875 40.95 -17.26 5.19
CA ARG A 875 41.00 -18.04 3.93
C ARG A 875 40.39 -17.34 2.71
N TYR A 876 39.42 -16.47 2.95
CA TYR A 876 38.62 -15.83 1.90
C TYR A 876 39.17 -14.44 1.53
N ALA A 877 40.45 -14.18 1.79
CA ALA A 877 41.08 -12.89 1.52
C ALA A 877 40.90 -12.38 0.09
N LEU A 878 40.84 -13.29 -0.91
CA LEU A 878 40.61 -12.91 -2.30
C LEU A 878 39.24 -12.27 -2.54
N VAL A 879 38.22 -12.62 -1.75
CA VAL A 879 36.86 -12.03 -1.83
C VAL A 879 36.88 -10.54 -1.50
N HIS A 880 37.80 -10.11 -0.63
CA HIS A 880 37.88 -8.76 -0.11
C HIS A 880 39.13 -7.99 -0.60
N ALA A 881 40.03 -8.63 -1.35
CA ALA A 881 41.31 -8.07 -1.76
C ALA A 881 41.18 -6.83 -2.67
N ALA A 882 40.11 -6.76 -3.46
CA ALA A 882 39.84 -5.67 -4.39
C ALA A 882 38.98 -4.53 -3.79
N SER A 883 38.55 -4.65 -2.53
CA SER A 883 37.59 -3.69 -1.99
C SER A 883 38.22 -2.34 -1.64
N PRO A 884 37.54 -1.21 -1.92
CA PRO A 884 38.02 0.12 -1.55
C PRO A 884 38.21 0.26 -0.04
N ARG A 885 39.33 0.89 0.37
CA ARG A 885 39.61 1.21 1.79
C ARG A 885 39.05 2.57 2.23
N THR A 886 38.23 3.19 1.40
CA THR A 886 37.57 4.47 1.68
C THR A 886 36.05 4.26 1.82
N PRO A 887 35.33 5.14 2.53
CA PRO A 887 33.88 5.09 2.58
C PRO A 887 33.25 5.08 1.18
N GLN A 888 32.17 4.32 1.02
CA GLN A 888 31.42 4.21 -0.23
C GLN A 888 29.96 4.56 0.04
N LEU A 889 29.43 5.55 -0.68
CA LEU A 889 28.05 6.02 -0.54
C LEU A 889 27.29 5.69 -1.82
N PHE A 890 26.14 5.04 -1.68
CA PHE A 890 25.26 4.68 -2.79
C PHE A 890 23.88 5.27 -2.59
N ASP A 891 23.23 5.64 -3.70
CA ASP A 891 21.85 6.07 -3.73
C ASP A 891 20.98 4.90 -4.19
N LEU A 892 20.42 4.15 -3.24
CA LEU A 892 19.73 2.90 -3.51
C LEU A 892 18.43 3.05 -4.31
N LEU A 893 17.87 4.27 -4.38
CA LEU A 893 16.67 4.51 -5.19
C LEU A 893 17.03 4.74 -6.66
N ALA A 894 18.15 5.42 -6.93
CA ALA A 894 18.63 5.65 -8.30
C ALA A 894 19.53 4.52 -8.83
N ASP A 895 20.23 3.82 -7.94
CA ASP A 895 21.25 2.81 -8.21
C ASP A 895 21.11 1.62 -7.22
N PRO A 896 20.06 0.79 -7.36
CA PRO A 896 19.81 -0.35 -6.46
C PRO A 896 20.84 -1.48 -6.59
N HIS A 897 21.80 -1.34 -7.51
CA HIS A 897 22.89 -2.30 -7.73
C HIS A 897 24.25 -1.75 -7.25
N GLU A 898 24.29 -0.57 -6.63
CA GLU A 898 25.50 0.04 -6.04
C GLU A 898 26.68 0.13 -7.02
N THR A 899 26.39 0.53 -8.25
CA THR A 899 27.37 0.67 -9.33
C THR A 899 28.20 1.96 -9.26
N THR A 900 27.67 3.00 -8.61
CA THR A 900 28.29 4.34 -8.58
C THR A 900 28.52 4.84 -7.17
N ASN A 901 29.80 4.99 -6.76
CA ASN A 901 30.15 5.58 -5.48
C ASN A 901 30.04 7.12 -5.52
N LEU A 902 29.17 7.67 -4.67
CA LEU A 902 28.86 9.09 -4.54
C LEU A 902 29.53 9.79 -3.35
N ALA A 903 30.43 9.11 -2.64
CA ALA A 903 31.02 9.63 -1.40
C ALA A 903 31.68 11.02 -1.57
N ASP A 904 32.40 11.23 -2.67
CA ASP A 904 33.05 12.51 -2.99
C ASP A 904 32.04 13.63 -3.32
N GLN A 905 30.86 13.27 -3.83
CA GLN A 905 29.82 14.21 -4.22
C GLN A 905 28.97 14.67 -3.02
N TYR A 906 28.80 13.80 -2.01
CA TYR A 906 27.97 14.06 -0.83
C TYR A 906 28.76 13.91 0.49
N PRO A 907 29.84 14.67 0.71
CA PRO A 907 30.70 14.50 1.90
C PRO A 907 29.97 14.73 3.22
N LYS A 908 28.94 15.59 3.26
CA LYS A 908 28.11 15.82 4.46
C LYS A 908 27.22 14.63 4.81
N VAL A 909 26.72 13.91 3.81
CA VAL A 909 25.94 12.67 4.02
C VAL A 909 26.86 11.58 4.55
N VAL A 910 28.08 11.45 3.99
CA VAL A 910 29.10 10.54 4.49
C VAL A 910 29.45 10.83 5.95
N GLU A 911 29.68 12.10 6.31
CA GLU A 911 29.95 12.51 7.69
C GLU A 911 28.80 12.16 8.63
N HIS A 912 27.56 12.48 8.24
CA HIS A 912 26.36 12.18 9.02
C HIS A 912 26.18 10.67 9.26
N LEU A 913 26.19 9.87 8.20
CA LEU A 913 26.00 8.43 8.30
C LEU A 913 27.17 7.74 9.02
N SER A 914 28.41 8.23 8.83
CA SER A 914 29.57 7.73 9.61
C SER A 914 29.39 7.99 11.10
N TRP A 915 28.87 9.17 11.46
CA TRP A 915 28.53 9.52 12.84
C TRP A 915 27.43 8.60 13.39
N ARG A 916 26.35 8.36 12.63
CA ARG A 916 25.25 7.43 13.00
C ARG A 916 25.79 6.02 13.26
N ILE A 917 26.61 5.49 12.34
CA ILE A 917 27.24 4.17 12.45
C ILE A 917 28.12 4.08 13.71
N HIS A 918 28.93 5.11 13.97
CA HIS A 918 29.79 5.12 15.16
C HIS A 918 28.98 5.13 16.47
N HIS A 919 27.88 5.89 16.51
CA HIS A 919 27.01 5.98 17.69
C HIS A 919 26.26 4.67 17.93
N TRP A 920 25.68 4.07 16.89
CA TRP A 920 25.03 2.77 16.97
C TRP A 920 25.98 1.71 17.52
N TRP A 921 27.14 1.55 16.89
CA TRP A 921 28.14 0.54 17.31
C TRP A 921 28.61 0.74 18.76
N SER A 922 28.73 1.99 19.21
CA SER A 922 29.18 2.30 20.57
C SER A 922 28.09 2.15 21.62
N ALA A 923 26.81 2.17 21.23
CA ALA A 923 25.69 1.96 22.13
C ALA A 923 25.38 0.47 22.36
N GLU A 924 25.63 -0.35 21.35
CA GLU A 924 25.40 -1.81 21.38
C GLU A 924 26.57 -2.60 22.00
N ARG A 925 27.80 -2.06 21.97
CA ARG A 925 29.03 -2.68 22.52
C ARG A 925 29.34 -2.18 23.93
#